data_AF-A0A816SD52-F1
#
_entry.id   AF-A0A816SD52-F1
#
_cell.length_a   1.000
_cell.length_b   1.000
_cell.length_c   1.000
_cell.angle_alpha   90.00
_cell.angle_beta   90.00
_cell.angle_gamma   90.00
#
_symmetry.space_group_name_H-M   'P 1'
#
loop_
_entity.id
_entity.type
_entity.pdbx_description
1 polymer ?
#
loop_
_entity_poly.entity_id
_entity_poly.type
_entity_poly.pdbx_seq_one_letter_code
_entity_poly.pdbx_strand_id
1 'polypeptide(L)'
;MYPSFCPFRQPFGRFVNNSVHSVGRFVVWIFPEYSSTVAGSCSADAPFQAVFDGLISWRNNRGLEWVMSSTIELKNAVVYDNADTGILSVTAINHQATNLQNVQNTFYNENTDSSIIDSIIVGDTGLSTSPVVAGEDGLTVMWDCGLRVRNITFINFPSSNTQAIFGPIIDGRCTVFCGGWTTRFSQLSFVNVQNRGNFRWVYDAVFIDEDGSLGNVAGSAIIAPDRLWNGSSACPPTPNFVNAITCPLSLGTWIRFAFNQVNLGQNGEVLNVYDTSNHHTVVLNLAKCLTHPKGYMMTPFARQTYFFQFQNANVTDLFFLRFFNIYYIKYVSYQPDLVDTISSTSLVTPSSTPLSSASNNGDWYYGNNTSVFTYIVKNPSTNTIPTDVSIELNVVKCRHPNCQPPAQPGLELPATQRPTPALYWSNDSDWSFATEGYGGSNEVKPVDNTNIYIPRGVWLVVDYPLPRILSLRIDGVLEFEQGINDTLYVDNILINGGQLELGITMDTINVLLPNNAGSIGPRVIGVLGGLDLHGIPHNVSWTRLASTASAGQTSITLREPVDWTIGNEIILTTTDTRIEHSERRTIDAINGPGTVITLNSALTYTHIVINNVFPNGEVYQVAGAVGLMTRNVRVICQSPASEKFGFRSLVTDYATNIWNPVGAEHLYTYYKGYARVSDTQFIGYGQFVDAPNEAKREGFHLYNLGDWSASRPTYIDSSSSDGDYYSAIGLWDTNGAPITNNVVYNTYESAIVIEGQNNIMQKNLVSTVYWSDVAQPEYAPFNSNWDGAIVSKTATSVDNSVSSVQRLSYRIQGNSCPGTILPTDIDNDYDNNEAHSYMSGVNIWPTDPGFQYDTTTTHIFGNNSMTIRNSLVIGAITPNDCSDVPDTTTRSEQYGSKAIPIVSAISSSGSPGGRSDISFPYFSRDNMMPVHPWSSIGAYPCIGGVLRITNVTFGFFNDICSRRDIAIQVSQNNDDGQHPVITSQISLYNISSGKKIFNGRPNIGVVDPSDCVGGQAHGVGDFRIPTVALSDSNGQIISISGPYPGRGIDRSPACVYQPSYQMYLCLNVTDYRMLIIESMDADTET
;
A
#
# COMPACT_ATOMS: atom_id res chain seq x y z
N MET A 1 -5.17 -14.82 29.16
CA MET A 1 -5.40 -14.68 30.62
C MET A 1 -6.90 -14.79 30.97
N TYR A 2 -7.37 -14.42 32.17
CA TYR A 2 -8.75 -14.64 32.65
C TYR A 2 -9.84 -13.97 31.78
N PRO A 3 -10.80 -14.72 31.18
CA PRO A 3 -11.90 -14.13 30.37
C PRO A 3 -12.93 -13.29 31.14
N SER A 4 -12.88 -13.30 32.48
CA SER A 4 -13.86 -12.67 33.36
C SER A 4 -13.40 -11.34 33.98
N PHE A 5 -12.11 -11.00 33.91
CA PHE A 5 -11.57 -9.81 34.56
C PHE A 5 -11.39 -8.67 33.57
N CYS A 6 -12.19 -7.61 33.71
CA CYS A 6 -12.15 -6.43 32.86
C CYS A 6 -11.87 -5.18 33.69
N PRO A 7 -10.62 -4.68 33.73
CA PRO A 7 -10.24 -3.50 34.53
C PRO A 7 -11.15 -2.29 34.28
N PHE A 8 -11.48 -2.03 33.01
CA PHE A 8 -12.32 -0.92 32.57
C PHE A 8 -13.77 -0.97 33.08
N ARG A 9 -14.23 -2.14 33.54
CA ARG A 9 -15.62 -2.41 33.96
C ARG A 9 -15.75 -2.71 35.45
N GLN A 10 -14.67 -3.04 36.17
CA GLN A 10 -14.73 -3.36 37.60
C GLN A 10 -15.45 -2.27 38.41
N PRO A 11 -16.37 -2.60 39.33
CA PRO A 11 -16.91 -1.64 40.29
C PRO A 11 -15.80 -0.90 41.03
N PHE A 12 -15.89 0.43 41.11
CA PHE A 12 -14.92 1.20 41.88
C PHE A 12 -15.11 0.94 43.38
N GLY A 13 -14.01 0.77 44.11
CA GLY A 13 -14.04 0.37 45.53
C GLY A 13 -14.50 1.48 46.47
N ARG A 14 -13.55 2.30 46.91
CA ARG A 14 -13.83 3.46 47.79
C ARG A 14 -12.76 4.54 47.65
N PHE A 15 -13.17 5.73 47.25
CA PHE A 15 -12.34 6.95 47.28
C PHE A 15 -13.08 8.01 48.12
N VAL A 16 -12.59 8.29 49.33
CA VAL A 16 -13.24 9.20 50.29
C VAL A 16 -12.19 10.01 51.04
N ASN A 17 -12.36 11.34 51.07
CA ASN A 17 -11.56 12.29 51.85
C ASN A 17 -10.04 12.28 51.54
N ASN A 18 -9.69 12.24 50.26
CA ASN A 18 -8.30 12.32 49.80
C ASN A 18 -7.87 13.77 49.55
N SER A 19 -6.62 14.11 49.89
CA SER A 19 -6.02 15.44 49.64
C SER A 19 -4.74 15.27 48.84
N VAL A 20 -4.61 15.98 47.71
CA VAL A 20 -3.44 15.88 46.81
C VAL A 20 -3.08 17.26 46.28
N HIS A 21 -1.79 17.61 46.31
CA HIS A 21 -1.35 18.93 45.88
C HIS A 21 0.09 18.93 45.38
N SER A 22 0.43 19.92 44.55
CA SER A 22 1.80 20.15 44.08
C SER A 22 2.43 18.97 43.30
N VAL A 23 1.62 18.08 42.72
CA VAL A 23 2.08 16.87 42.00
C VAL A 23 2.43 17.10 40.52
N GLY A 24 2.66 18.36 40.14
CA GLY A 24 3.01 18.73 38.77
C GLY A 24 1.82 18.70 37.82
N ARG A 25 1.42 17.52 37.31
CA ARG A 25 0.53 17.43 36.13
C ARG A 25 -0.96 17.18 36.43
N PHE A 26 -1.30 16.08 37.08
CA PHE A 26 -2.69 15.69 37.38
C PHE A 26 -2.80 15.20 38.83
N VAL A 27 -3.89 15.51 39.53
CA VAL A 27 -4.18 14.97 40.88
C VAL A 27 -4.86 13.61 40.82
N VAL A 28 -5.84 13.47 39.92
CA VAL A 28 -6.46 12.19 39.58
C VAL A 28 -6.60 12.17 38.07
N TRP A 29 -6.11 11.12 37.42
CA TRP A 29 -6.20 10.93 35.98
C TRP A 29 -6.80 9.57 35.68
N ILE A 30 -7.94 9.54 35.00
CA ILE A 30 -8.65 8.32 34.63
C ILE A 30 -8.52 8.17 33.10
N PHE A 31 -7.66 7.24 32.69
CA PHE A 31 -7.20 7.05 31.31
C PHE A 31 -6.76 5.58 31.10
N PRO A 32 -6.94 4.97 29.91
CA PRO A 32 -7.56 5.54 28.70
C PRO A 32 -9.09 5.52 28.71
N GLU A 33 -9.73 4.48 29.26
CA GLU A 33 -11.19 4.31 29.44
C GLU A 33 -11.47 3.86 30.89
N TYR A 34 -12.61 4.29 31.44
CA TYR A 34 -13.22 3.64 32.60
C TYR A 34 -14.75 3.84 32.61
N SER A 35 -15.52 2.76 32.67
CA SER A 35 -16.99 2.80 32.73
C SER A 35 -17.48 1.61 33.55
N SER A 36 -17.63 1.77 34.86
CA SER A 36 -17.89 0.66 35.77
C SER A 36 -19.30 0.07 35.63
N THR A 37 -19.41 -1.24 35.89
CA THR A 37 -20.66 -2.00 35.77
C THR A 37 -20.86 -2.93 36.96
N VAL A 38 -22.13 -3.28 37.25
CA VAL A 38 -22.51 -4.02 38.46
C VAL A 38 -21.80 -5.38 38.58
N ALA A 39 -21.48 -6.02 37.44
CA ALA A 39 -20.86 -7.35 37.38
C ALA A 39 -19.35 -7.34 37.05
N GLY A 40 -18.78 -6.21 36.60
CA GLY A 40 -17.35 -6.06 36.35
C GLY A 40 -16.75 -6.80 35.14
N SER A 41 -17.49 -7.68 34.45
CA SER A 41 -16.99 -8.47 33.31
C SER A 41 -17.00 -7.69 31.99
N CYS A 42 -16.20 -8.13 30.99
CA CYS A 42 -16.12 -7.48 29.67
C CYS A 42 -17.48 -7.36 28.95
N SER A 43 -18.37 -8.31 29.21
CA SER A 43 -19.73 -8.42 28.65
C SER A 43 -20.81 -7.80 29.54
N ALA A 44 -20.45 -7.09 30.61
CA ALA A 44 -21.41 -6.40 31.46
C ALA A 44 -21.74 -5.02 30.89
N ASP A 45 -23.03 -4.73 30.84
CA ASP A 45 -23.62 -3.51 30.28
C ASP A 45 -24.42 -2.70 31.32
N ALA A 46 -24.86 -3.30 32.43
CA ALA A 46 -25.55 -2.59 33.51
C ALA A 46 -24.62 -1.62 34.26
N PRO A 47 -24.81 -0.27 34.16
CA PRO A 47 -23.92 0.72 34.77
C PRO A 47 -23.84 0.62 36.29
N PHE A 48 -22.69 0.97 36.85
CA PHE A 48 -22.45 1.15 38.29
C PHE A 48 -21.61 2.40 38.51
N GLN A 49 -22.01 3.26 39.44
CA GLN A 49 -21.40 4.58 39.60
C GLN A 49 -20.07 4.53 40.37
N ALA A 50 -19.00 5.05 39.76
CA ALA A 50 -17.69 5.20 40.38
C ALA A 50 -17.64 6.51 41.19
N VAL A 51 -17.80 6.40 42.51
CA VAL A 51 -17.91 7.57 43.41
C VAL A 51 -16.54 8.00 43.97
N PHE A 52 -16.22 9.27 43.75
CA PHE A 52 -15.08 10.00 44.31
C PHE A 52 -15.61 11.07 45.28
N ASP A 53 -15.47 10.84 46.59
CA ASP A 53 -16.04 11.69 47.64
C ASP A 53 -14.95 12.49 48.38
N GLY A 54 -15.18 13.78 48.63
CA GLY A 54 -14.33 14.59 49.51
C GLY A 54 -12.90 14.85 49.00
N LEU A 55 -12.71 14.95 47.67
CA LEU A 55 -11.40 15.27 47.09
C LEU A 55 -10.99 16.72 47.35
N ILE A 56 -9.80 16.96 47.91
CA ILE A 56 -9.21 18.31 48.02
C ILE A 56 -7.96 18.39 47.12
N SER A 57 -7.91 19.36 46.20
CA SER A 57 -6.91 19.42 45.12
C SER A 57 -6.37 20.83 44.85
N TRP A 58 -5.06 21.06 44.99
CA TRP A 58 -4.48 22.38 44.69
C TRP A 58 -3.03 22.44 44.19
N ARG A 59 -2.68 23.52 43.47
CA ARG A 59 -1.33 23.84 42.97
C ARG A 59 -0.73 22.77 42.07
N ASN A 60 -1.53 22.31 41.12
CA ASN A 60 -1.14 21.39 40.05
C ASN A 60 -1.39 22.08 38.71
N ASN A 61 -0.99 21.47 37.59
CA ASN A 61 -1.50 21.88 36.29
C ASN A 61 -3.01 21.61 36.23
N ARG A 62 -3.43 20.35 36.41
CA ARG A 62 -4.85 19.98 36.54
C ARG A 62 -5.17 19.30 37.87
N GLY A 63 -6.41 19.51 38.32
CA GLY A 63 -7.00 18.74 39.41
C GLY A 63 -7.38 17.32 38.96
N LEU A 64 -8.68 17.08 38.81
CA LEU A 64 -9.21 15.77 38.41
C LEU A 64 -9.58 15.77 36.92
N GLU A 65 -9.06 14.80 36.17
CA GLU A 65 -9.30 14.61 34.74
C GLU A 65 -9.78 13.17 34.44
N TRP A 66 -10.81 13.02 33.60
CA TRP A 66 -11.21 11.71 33.06
C TRP A 66 -11.39 11.71 31.54
N VAL A 67 -10.91 10.64 30.91
CA VAL A 67 -10.82 10.45 29.46
C VAL A 67 -11.54 9.17 29.07
N MET A 68 -12.33 9.23 27.99
CA MET A 68 -13.18 8.15 27.46
C MET A 68 -13.89 7.34 28.55
N SER A 69 -14.45 8.06 29.54
CA SER A 69 -14.93 7.48 30.80
C SER A 69 -16.34 7.96 31.17
N SER A 70 -17.18 7.03 31.60
CA SER A 70 -18.57 7.26 31.99
C SER A 70 -18.86 6.74 33.40
N THR A 71 -20.06 6.97 33.94
CA THR A 71 -20.50 6.53 35.29
C THR A 71 -19.71 7.12 36.46
N ILE A 72 -18.94 8.19 36.28
CA ILE A 72 -18.11 8.80 37.34
C ILE A 72 -18.89 9.88 38.10
N GLU A 73 -19.00 9.74 39.43
CA GLU A 73 -19.50 10.80 40.32
C GLU A 73 -18.34 11.41 41.11
N LEU A 74 -18.16 12.72 40.98
CA LEU A 74 -17.32 13.52 41.86
C LEU A 74 -18.19 14.34 42.81
N LYS A 75 -18.04 14.15 44.12
CA LYS A 75 -18.82 14.87 45.13
C LYS A 75 -18.02 15.39 46.32
N ASN A 76 -18.56 16.42 46.98
CA ASN A 76 -17.97 17.09 48.15
C ASN A 76 -16.51 17.57 47.92
N ALA A 77 -16.13 17.79 46.66
CA ALA A 77 -14.77 18.13 46.28
C ALA A 77 -14.47 19.63 46.47
N VAL A 78 -13.21 19.97 46.68
CA VAL A 78 -12.71 21.34 46.81
C VAL A 78 -11.43 21.47 45.98
N VAL A 79 -11.53 22.09 44.80
CA VAL A 79 -10.39 22.28 43.88
C VAL A 79 -10.04 23.77 43.77
N TYR A 80 -8.76 24.13 43.87
CA TYR A 80 -8.30 25.53 43.87
C TYR A 80 -6.84 25.71 43.39
N ASP A 81 -6.43 26.90 42.95
CA ASP A 81 -5.06 27.20 42.49
C ASP A 81 -4.51 26.16 41.46
N ASN A 82 -5.26 25.75 40.41
CA ASN A 82 -4.74 24.82 39.38
C ASN A 82 -4.48 25.56 38.06
N ALA A 83 -3.27 25.45 37.52
CA ALA A 83 -2.70 26.35 36.51
C ALA A 83 -3.12 26.06 35.04
N ASP A 84 -4.19 25.30 34.84
CA ASP A 84 -4.76 24.92 33.54
C ASP A 84 -6.26 24.67 33.73
N THR A 85 -6.63 23.61 34.45
CA THR A 85 -8.05 23.27 34.68
C THR A 85 -8.30 22.69 36.08
N GLY A 86 -9.36 23.17 36.76
CA GLY A 86 -9.80 22.64 38.05
C GLY A 86 -10.32 21.19 37.95
N ILE A 87 -11.37 20.97 37.15
CA ILE A 87 -11.88 19.63 36.79
C ILE A 87 -12.08 19.57 35.27
N LEU A 88 -11.50 18.54 34.63
CA LEU A 88 -11.56 18.33 33.18
C LEU A 88 -12.28 17.02 32.85
N SER A 89 -13.50 17.12 32.36
CA SER A 89 -14.20 15.99 31.75
C SER A 89 -13.94 16.00 30.25
N VAL A 90 -13.31 14.97 29.69
CA VAL A 90 -12.81 15.03 28.30
C VAL A 90 -13.80 14.38 27.32
N THR A 91 -14.16 13.12 27.52
CA THR A 91 -15.09 12.35 26.69
C THR A 91 -15.59 11.14 27.49
N ALA A 92 -16.80 10.67 27.18
CA ALA A 92 -17.46 9.53 27.83
C ALA A 92 -17.59 8.29 26.92
N ILE A 93 -17.17 8.39 25.66
CA ILE A 93 -17.21 7.32 24.66
C ILE A 93 -15.78 6.88 24.33
N ASN A 94 -15.54 5.57 24.19
CA ASN A 94 -14.24 5.10 23.72
C ASN A 94 -14.08 5.36 22.20
N HIS A 95 -12.99 6.02 21.85
CA HIS A 95 -12.61 6.36 20.48
C HIS A 95 -11.34 5.62 20.02
N GLN A 96 -10.91 4.60 20.76
CA GLN A 96 -9.87 3.63 20.38
C GLN A 96 -10.49 2.24 20.25
N ALA A 97 -9.85 1.38 19.45
CA ALA A 97 -10.47 0.16 18.90
C ALA A 97 -10.57 -1.04 19.88
N THR A 98 -10.98 -0.81 21.13
CA THR A 98 -11.32 -1.92 22.03
C THR A 98 -12.71 -2.46 21.70
N ASN A 99 -12.84 -3.77 21.50
CA ASN A 99 -14.10 -4.42 21.11
C ASN A 99 -15.05 -4.63 22.32
N LEU A 100 -15.12 -3.67 23.24
CA LEU A 100 -16.00 -3.72 24.41
C LEU A 100 -17.40 -3.24 24.05
N GLN A 101 -18.44 -3.89 24.57
CA GLN A 101 -19.81 -3.44 24.39
C GLN A 101 -20.03 -2.13 25.16
N ASN A 102 -20.78 -1.18 24.59
CA ASN A 102 -21.16 0.03 25.30
C ASN A 102 -22.02 -0.31 26.53
N VAL A 103 -21.83 0.45 27.62
CA VAL A 103 -22.69 0.39 28.82
C VAL A 103 -24.10 0.86 28.44
N GLN A 104 -25.14 0.37 29.15
CA GLN A 104 -26.52 0.84 29.02
C GLN A 104 -26.64 2.29 29.51
N ASN A 105 -26.29 3.23 28.63
CA ASN A 105 -26.27 4.66 28.93
C ASN A 105 -27.69 5.19 29.17
N THR A 106 -28.05 5.33 30.44
CA THR A 106 -29.22 6.10 30.87
C THR A 106 -28.79 7.55 31.07
N PHE A 107 -28.60 8.28 29.97
CA PHE A 107 -28.11 9.66 30.00
C PHE A 107 -29.02 10.56 30.86
N TYR A 108 -28.41 11.31 31.78
CA TYR A 108 -29.07 12.16 32.78
C TYR A 108 -29.91 11.41 33.84
N ASN A 109 -29.66 10.11 34.05
CA ASN A 109 -30.18 9.35 35.18
C ASN A 109 -29.24 9.50 36.40
N GLU A 110 -29.78 10.12 37.44
CA GLU A 110 -29.14 10.52 38.70
C GLU A 110 -28.43 9.42 39.52
N ASN A 111 -28.55 8.15 39.13
CA ASN A 111 -27.93 7.00 39.82
C ASN A 111 -26.75 6.39 39.03
N THR A 112 -26.46 6.90 37.83
CA THR A 112 -25.64 6.22 36.81
C THR A 112 -24.95 7.16 35.83
N ASP A 113 -25.38 8.41 35.72
CA ASP A 113 -24.73 9.40 34.85
C ASP A 113 -23.38 9.86 35.42
N SER A 114 -22.55 10.48 34.56
CA SER A 114 -21.33 11.13 35.04
C SER A 114 -21.71 12.47 35.66
N SER A 115 -21.41 12.65 36.95
CA SER A 115 -21.90 13.76 37.75
C SER A 115 -20.77 14.50 38.46
N ILE A 116 -20.92 15.82 38.58
CA ILE A 116 -20.12 16.66 39.47
C ILE A 116 -21.11 17.36 40.39
N ILE A 117 -21.11 17.01 41.67
CA ILE A 117 -22.15 17.45 42.61
C ILE A 117 -21.58 18.02 43.90
N ASP A 118 -22.30 18.95 44.53
CA ASP A 118 -22.10 19.38 45.92
C ASP A 118 -20.65 19.82 46.24
N SER A 119 -19.98 20.48 45.30
CA SER A 119 -18.52 20.73 45.31
C SER A 119 -18.15 22.21 45.10
N ILE A 120 -16.91 22.58 45.40
CA ILE A 120 -16.37 23.94 45.32
C ILE A 120 -15.21 23.99 44.33
N ILE A 121 -15.25 24.97 43.42
CA ILE A 121 -14.24 25.21 42.39
C ILE A 121 -13.77 26.65 42.52
N VAL A 122 -12.50 26.85 42.89
CA VAL A 122 -11.88 28.18 43.01
C VAL A 122 -10.87 28.36 41.88
N GLY A 123 -10.88 29.52 41.23
CA GLY A 123 -9.79 29.93 40.34
C GLY A 123 -8.58 30.37 41.17
N ASP A 124 -8.54 31.65 41.53
CA ASP A 124 -7.46 32.25 42.32
C ASP A 124 -7.82 32.33 43.81
N THR A 125 -7.03 31.75 44.72
CA THR A 125 -7.19 32.03 46.17
C THR A 125 -6.56 33.36 46.61
N GLY A 126 -5.77 34.01 45.75
CA GLY A 126 -4.93 35.16 46.08
C GLY A 126 -3.64 34.77 46.84
N LEU A 127 -3.36 33.48 46.99
CA LEU A 127 -2.19 32.96 47.70
C LEU A 127 -1.05 32.53 46.75
N SER A 128 -1.28 32.55 45.44
CA SER A 128 -0.27 32.24 44.42
C SER A 128 0.59 33.46 44.09
N THR A 129 1.89 33.26 43.84
CA THR A 129 2.77 34.30 43.27
C THR A 129 2.70 34.37 41.75
N SER A 130 2.12 33.35 41.11
CA SER A 130 1.81 33.32 39.68
C SER A 130 0.31 33.59 39.52
N PRO A 131 -0.12 34.70 38.90
CA PRO A 131 -1.53 34.99 38.70
C PRO A 131 -2.13 34.04 37.66
N VAL A 132 -3.43 33.77 37.80
CA VAL A 132 -4.23 32.97 36.86
C VAL A 132 -4.09 33.51 35.43
N VAL A 133 -3.61 32.65 34.53
CA VAL A 133 -3.29 32.95 33.13
C VAL A 133 -4.57 32.99 32.28
N ALA A 134 -4.52 33.74 31.17
CA ALA A 134 -5.62 33.76 30.20
C ALA A 134 -5.81 32.37 29.57
N GLY A 135 -6.94 31.72 29.84
CA GLY A 135 -7.21 30.33 29.45
C GLY A 135 -7.21 29.32 30.59
N GLU A 136 -7.08 29.73 31.85
CA GLU A 136 -7.34 28.84 33.00
C GLU A 136 -8.85 28.68 33.26
N ASP A 137 -9.29 27.41 33.37
CA ASP A 137 -10.70 27.00 33.41
C ASP A 137 -11.09 26.36 34.75
N GLY A 138 -12.25 26.73 35.29
CA GLY A 138 -12.78 26.09 36.50
C GLY A 138 -13.25 24.65 36.26
N LEU A 139 -14.16 24.49 35.31
CA LEU A 139 -14.74 23.22 34.87
C LEU A 139 -14.83 23.17 33.34
N THR A 140 -14.12 22.22 32.74
CA THR A 140 -14.20 21.97 31.29
C THR A 140 -15.10 20.78 31.01
N VAL A 141 -16.17 21.02 30.23
CA VAL A 141 -17.21 20.01 29.98
C VAL A 141 -16.82 19.00 28.90
N MET A 142 -17.40 17.81 28.97
CA MET A 142 -17.09 16.68 28.08
C MET A 142 -17.51 16.87 26.62
N TRP A 143 -16.82 16.15 25.75
CA TRP A 143 -17.10 16.08 24.31
C TRP A 143 -18.29 15.18 23.94
N ASP A 144 -19.07 14.71 24.92
CA ASP A 144 -20.18 13.76 24.80
C ASP A 144 -21.41 14.18 25.64
N CYS A 145 -22.58 13.59 25.38
CA CYS A 145 -23.76 13.80 26.21
C CYS A 145 -23.66 13.02 27.54
N GLY A 146 -24.32 13.52 28.58
CA GLY A 146 -24.50 12.79 29.83
C GLY A 146 -23.89 13.42 31.08
N LEU A 147 -23.15 14.52 30.98
CA LEU A 147 -22.66 15.25 32.15
C LEU A 147 -23.79 16.00 32.87
N ARG A 148 -23.87 15.81 34.19
CA ARG A 148 -24.70 16.61 35.09
C ARG A 148 -23.85 17.33 36.14
N VAL A 149 -24.12 18.61 36.33
CA VAL A 149 -23.39 19.51 37.24
C VAL A 149 -24.40 20.14 38.20
N ARG A 150 -24.33 19.82 39.49
CA ARG A 150 -25.34 20.24 40.48
C ARG A 150 -24.71 20.80 41.76
N ASN A 151 -25.23 21.92 42.27
CA ASN A 151 -24.82 22.49 43.56
C ASN A 151 -23.30 22.76 43.63
N ILE A 152 -22.78 23.41 42.58
CA ILE A 152 -21.36 23.77 42.48
C ILE A 152 -21.17 25.25 42.79
N THR A 153 -20.25 25.55 43.71
CA THR A 153 -19.87 26.94 44.02
C THR A 153 -18.57 27.30 43.31
N PHE A 154 -18.66 28.18 42.31
CA PHE A 154 -17.51 28.76 41.61
C PHE A 154 -17.06 30.05 42.31
N ILE A 155 -15.77 30.15 42.62
CA ILE A 155 -15.19 31.25 43.41
C ILE A 155 -13.98 31.85 42.69
N ASN A 156 -13.86 33.19 42.69
CA ASN A 156 -12.68 33.93 42.21
C ASN A 156 -12.24 33.59 40.78
N PHE A 157 -13.09 33.97 39.82
CA PHE A 157 -12.74 34.10 38.40
C PHE A 157 -12.93 35.58 37.99
N PRO A 158 -12.04 36.49 38.45
CA PRO A 158 -12.34 37.93 38.55
C PRO A 158 -12.06 38.72 37.25
N SER A 159 -11.83 38.05 36.12
CA SER A 159 -11.42 38.69 34.87
C SER A 159 -12.28 38.24 33.67
N SER A 160 -12.21 38.97 32.56
CA SER A 160 -12.78 38.54 31.27
C SER A 160 -11.99 37.42 30.58
N ASN A 161 -10.76 37.15 31.03
CA ASN A 161 -9.80 36.26 30.36
C ASN A 161 -9.72 34.87 31.01
N THR A 162 -10.48 34.66 32.08
CA THR A 162 -10.58 33.44 32.87
C THR A 162 -12.06 33.05 32.92
N GLN A 163 -12.39 31.76 33.05
CA GLN A 163 -13.79 31.33 33.03
C GLN A 163 -14.10 30.20 34.01
N ALA A 164 -15.28 30.30 34.64
CA ALA A 164 -15.76 29.28 35.57
C ALA A 164 -16.09 27.95 34.85
N ILE A 165 -16.70 28.01 33.67
CA ILE A 165 -17.08 26.84 32.85
C ILE A 165 -16.59 27.05 31.41
N PHE A 166 -16.01 26.02 30.80
CA PHE A 166 -15.48 26.07 29.43
C PHE A 166 -15.96 24.92 28.54
N GLY A 167 -15.97 25.17 27.22
CA GLY A 167 -16.29 24.17 26.20
C GLY A 167 -15.15 23.14 26.04
N PRO A 168 -15.42 21.95 25.48
CA PRO A 168 -14.50 20.83 25.48
C PRO A 168 -13.16 21.14 24.80
N ILE A 169 -12.08 20.61 25.38
CA ILE A 169 -10.76 20.50 24.79
C ILE A 169 -10.24 19.07 24.98
N ILE A 170 -9.49 18.57 24.02
CA ILE A 170 -8.67 17.37 24.12
C ILE A 170 -7.28 17.71 23.60
N ASP A 171 -6.28 17.86 24.46
CA ASP A 171 -4.92 18.16 24.00
C ASP A 171 -4.37 17.07 23.06
N GLY A 172 -3.55 17.49 22.10
CA GLY A 172 -3.09 16.65 21.00
C GLY A 172 -4.16 16.30 19.96
N ARG A 173 -5.46 16.24 20.34
CA ARG A 173 -6.56 15.83 19.43
C ARG A 173 -7.40 17.01 18.94
N CYS A 174 -8.01 17.80 19.83
CA CYS A 174 -8.79 18.99 19.46
C CYS A 174 -8.64 20.15 20.48
N THR A 175 -8.16 21.29 19.98
CA THR A 175 -8.06 22.57 20.71
C THR A 175 -8.75 23.74 20.00
N VAL A 176 -9.16 23.56 18.73
CA VAL A 176 -9.83 24.57 17.88
C VAL A 176 -10.93 23.88 17.08
N PHE A 177 -12.10 24.50 16.96
CA PHE A 177 -13.32 23.97 16.30
C PHE A 177 -13.89 22.69 16.94
N CYS A 178 -13.67 22.53 18.24
CA CYS A 178 -14.19 21.44 19.07
C CYS A 178 -15.59 21.80 19.56
N GLY A 179 -16.65 21.22 18.99
CA GLY A 179 -18.00 21.41 19.51
C GLY A 179 -18.42 20.35 20.52
N GLY A 180 -19.09 20.75 21.60
CA GLY A 180 -19.54 19.91 22.71
C GLY A 180 -21.04 19.60 22.70
N TRP A 181 -21.45 18.72 23.62
CA TRP A 181 -22.85 18.29 23.77
C TRP A 181 -23.59 19.05 24.86
N THR A 182 -24.86 18.67 25.02
CA THR A 182 -25.74 18.99 26.12
C THR A 182 -25.15 18.59 27.48
N THR A 183 -24.74 19.58 28.27
CA THR A 183 -24.45 19.43 29.71
C THR A 183 -25.58 20.07 30.52
N ARG A 184 -26.01 19.42 31.61
CA ARG A 184 -27.08 19.92 32.49
C ARG A 184 -26.53 20.56 33.76
N PHE A 185 -27.08 21.71 34.13
CA PHE A 185 -26.66 22.52 35.27
C PHE A 185 -27.84 22.82 36.19
N SER A 186 -27.61 22.79 37.50
CA SER A 186 -28.56 23.24 38.53
C SER A 186 -27.86 23.64 39.82
N GLN A 187 -28.53 24.44 40.66
CA GLN A 187 -28.12 24.85 42.00
C GLN A 187 -26.75 25.55 42.07
N LEU A 188 -26.26 26.10 40.96
CA LEU A 188 -24.94 26.75 40.90
C LEU A 188 -24.88 28.04 41.72
N SER A 189 -23.71 28.32 42.28
CA SER A 189 -23.40 29.57 42.98
C SER A 189 -22.12 30.19 42.42
N PHE A 190 -22.08 31.52 42.31
CA PHE A 190 -20.98 32.27 41.71
C PHE A 190 -20.54 33.41 42.64
N VAL A 191 -19.30 33.36 43.13
CA VAL A 191 -18.71 34.35 44.04
C VAL A 191 -17.48 34.96 43.37
N ASN A 192 -17.48 36.27 43.12
CA ASN A 192 -16.38 36.96 42.43
C ASN A 192 -16.03 36.31 41.07
N VAL A 193 -17.05 36.09 40.23
CA VAL A 193 -16.94 35.54 38.88
C VAL A 193 -17.44 36.58 37.87
N GLN A 194 -16.53 37.13 37.06
CA GLN A 194 -16.89 38.05 35.97
C GLN A 194 -17.39 37.31 34.73
N ASN A 195 -16.82 36.14 34.45
CA ASN A 195 -17.12 35.32 33.28
C ASN A 195 -17.47 33.88 33.70
N ARG A 196 -18.73 33.51 33.54
CA ARG A 196 -19.26 32.17 33.82
C ARG A 196 -18.90 31.18 32.71
N GLY A 197 -18.73 31.64 31.48
CA GLY A 197 -18.30 30.82 30.35
C GLY A 197 -18.26 31.54 29.01
N ASN A 198 -17.51 30.98 28.08
CA ASN A 198 -17.16 31.59 26.80
C ASN A 198 -17.39 30.61 25.64
N PHE A 199 -18.23 30.99 24.67
CA PHE A 199 -18.45 30.20 23.46
C PHE A 199 -17.54 30.69 22.33
N ARG A 200 -16.64 29.81 21.86
CA ARG A 200 -15.60 30.10 20.87
C ARG A 200 -16.11 30.05 19.43
N TRP A 201 -17.17 29.29 19.17
CA TRP A 201 -17.82 29.10 17.86
C TRP A 201 -19.28 28.67 18.06
N VAL A 202 -20.11 28.72 16.99
CA VAL A 202 -21.58 28.53 17.10
C VAL A 202 -22.00 27.18 17.71
N TYR A 203 -21.13 26.17 17.62
CA TYR A 203 -21.39 24.81 18.07
C TYR A 203 -20.57 24.38 19.30
N ASP A 204 -20.00 25.32 20.06
CA ASP A 204 -19.00 25.03 21.10
C ASP A 204 -19.50 24.16 22.26
N ALA A 205 -20.74 24.35 22.69
CA ALA A 205 -21.45 23.47 23.62
C ALA A 205 -22.96 23.70 23.53
N VAL A 206 -23.73 22.91 24.28
CA VAL A 206 -25.12 23.26 24.65
C VAL A 206 -25.22 23.14 26.18
N PHE A 207 -25.50 24.23 26.88
CA PHE A 207 -25.71 24.19 28.32
C PHE A 207 -27.21 24.26 28.63
N ILE A 208 -27.70 23.39 29.50
CA ILE A 208 -29.08 23.36 29.95
C ILE A 208 -29.13 23.83 31.40
N ASP A 209 -29.77 24.97 31.66
CA ASP A 209 -29.99 25.52 32.98
C ASP A 209 -31.36 25.05 33.49
N GLU A 210 -31.37 24.03 34.36
CA GLU A 210 -32.60 23.38 34.81
C GLU A 210 -33.40 24.27 35.78
N ASP A 211 -32.74 25.16 36.55
CA ASP A 211 -33.37 25.96 37.62
C ASP A 211 -33.10 27.47 37.58
N GLY A 212 -32.26 27.95 36.66
CA GLY A 212 -31.95 29.37 36.49
C GLY A 212 -30.65 29.80 37.14
N SER A 213 -29.92 28.89 37.78
CA SER A 213 -28.67 29.22 38.48
C SER A 213 -27.52 29.61 37.55
N LEU A 214 -27.49 29.12 36.31
CA LEU A 214 -26.40 29.40 35.35
C LEU A 214 -26.62 30.68 34.53
N GLY A 215 -27.82 30.86 33.96
CA GLY A 215 -28.19 31.91 33.01
C GLY A 215 -29.25 32.90 33.53
N ASN A 216 -29.71 32.74 34.78
CA ASN A 216 -30.77 33.53 35.42
C ASN A 216 -32.18 33.30 34.84
N VAL A 217 -32.39 32.22 34.08
CA VAL A 217 -33.69 31.83 33.50
C VAL A 217 -33.89 30.32 33.67
N ALA A 218 -34.83 29.92 34.52
CA ALA A 218 -35.12 28.51 34.78
C ALA A 218 -35.68 27.78 33.55
N GLY A 219 -35.21 26.56 33.31
CA GLY A 219 -35.61 25.76 32.15
C GLY A 219 -35.18 26.41 30.83
N SER A 220 -33.91 26.79 30.71
CA SER A 220 -33.37 27.42 29.50
C SER A 220 -32.17 26.67 28.90
N ALA A 221 -31.91 26.89 27.62
CA ALA A 221 -30.65 26.57 26.97
C ALA A 221 -29.78 27.83 26.88
N ILE A 222 -28.49 27.67 27.15
CA ILE A 222 -27.45 28.69 26.93
C ILE A 222 -26.54 28.16 25.83
N ILE A 223 -26.45 28.92 24.75
CA ILE A 223 -25.82 28.53 23.47
C ILE A 223 -25.16 29.75 22.82
N ALA A 224 -24.32 29.50 21.83
CA ALA A 224 -23.82 30.55 20.94
C ALA A 224 -24.89 31.02 19.93
N PRO A 225 -24.89 32.31 19.52
CA PRO A 225 -25.83 32.82 18.52
C PRO A 225 -25.44 32.36 17.11
N ASP A 226 -26.29 31.53 16.49
CA ASP A 226 -26.00 30.85 15.22
C ASP A 226 -26.51 31.57 13.95
N ARG A 227 -27.42 32.54 14.09
CA ARG A 227 -28.17 33.26 13.02
C ARG A 227 -29.25 32.45 12.27
N LEU A 228 -29.46 31.16 12.57
CA LEU A 228 -30.60 30.39 12.03
C LEU A 228 -31.90 30.70 12.78
N TRP A 229 -31.80 31.11 14.04
CA TRP A 229 -32.91 31.65 14.81
C TRP A 229 -32.73 33.17 14.97
N ASN A 230 -33.64 33.95 14.40
CA ASN A 230 -33.66 35.40 14.62
C ASN A 230 -33.88 35.68 16.11
N GLY A 231 -33.07 36.57 16.67
CA GLY A 231 -33.03 36.97 18.07
C GLY A 231 -34.28 37.73 18.51
N SER A 232 -35.41 37.04 18.56
CA SER A 232 -36.61 37.49 19.26
C SER A 232 -36.30 37.83 20.72
N SER A 233 -37.13 38.66 21.34
CA SER A 233 -37.00 39.03 22.76
C SER A 233 -37.06 37.84 23.74
N ALA A 234 -37.34 36.63 23.27
CA ALA A 234 -37.28 35.40 24.04
C ALA A 234 -35.86 34.79 24.14
N CYS A 235 -34.88 35.27 23.37
CA CYS A 235 -33.48 34.80 23.42
C CYS A 235 -32.47 35.95 23.66
N PRO A 236 -32.50 36.62 24.83
CA PRO A 236 -31.55 37.69 25.15
C PRO A 236 -30.10 37.19 25.31
N PRO A 237 -29.09 38.06 25.13
CA PRO A 237 -27.70 37.77 25.49
C PRO A 237 -27.55 37.39 26.97
N THR A 238 -26.76 36.35 27.26
CA THR A 238 -26.61 35.81 28.62
C THR A 238 -25.71 36.71 29.48
N PRO A 239 -26.17 37.20 30.66
CA PRO A 239 -25.33 37.99 31.55
C PRO A 239 -24.14 37.21 32.11
N ASN A 240 -22.96 37.85 32.13
CA ASN A 240 -21.69 37.27 32.59
C ASN A 240 -21.18 36.08 31.74
N PHE A 241 -21.51 36.04 30.46
CA PHE A 241 -20.95 35.10 29.48
C PHE A 241 -20.34 35.85 28.29
N VAL A 242 -19.44 35.20 27.57
CA VAL A 242 -18.93 35.66 26.27
C VAL A 242 -19.60 34.85 25.14
N ASN A 243 -20.11 35.56 24.12
CA ASN A 243 -20.77 35.01 22.94
C ASN A 243 -21.97 34.07 23.20
N ALA A 244 -22.75 34.29 24.27
CA ALA A 244 -23.89 33.44 24.62
C ALA A 244 -25.25 34.16 24.55
N ILE A 245 -26.30 33.39 24.24
CA ILE A 245 -27.72 33.75 24.37
C ILE A 245 -28.45 32.72 25.24
N THR A 246 -29.43 33.18 26.03
CA THR A 246 -30.27 32.34 26.89
C THR A 246 -31.67 32.21 26.30
N CYS A 247 -32.08 31.00 25.93
CA CYS A 247 -33.38 30.73 25.30
C CYS A 247 -34.23 29.74 26.15
N PRO A 248 -35.48 30.06 26.52
CA PRO A 248 -36.36 29.14 27.24
C PRO A 248 -36.65 27.85 26.47
N LEU A 249 -36.60 26.70 27.15
CA LEU A 249 -36.90 25.38 26.58
C LEU A 249 -38.38 25.18 26.24
N SER A 250 -39.25 26.11 26.67
CA SER A 250 -40.65 26.20 26.22
C SER A 250 -40.79 26.57 24.75
N LEU A 251 -39.75 27.14 24.13
CA LEU A 251 -39.67 27.32 22.68
C LEU A 251 -39.42 25.97 21.98
N GLY A 252 -38.49 25.17 22.51
CA GLY A 252 -38.00 23.92 21.93
C GLY A 252 -36.64 23.53 22.50
N THR A 253 -35.87 22.72 21.77
CA THR A 253 -34.57 22.20 22.23
C THR A 253 -33.52 22.38 21.15
N TRP A 254 -32.37 22.93 21.51
CA TRP A 254 -31.19 23.03 20.65
C TRP A 254 -30.38 21.76 20.75
N ILE A 255 -29.88 21.30 19.60
CA ILE A 255 -29.17 20.02 19.48
C ILE A 255 -27.86 20.23 18.72
N ARG A 256 -26.79 19.54 19.12
CA ARG A 256 -25.60 19.41 18.26
C ARG A 256 -25.99 18.59 17.04
N PHE A 257 -25.73 19.10 15.84
CA PHE A 257 -25.93 18.40 14.59
C PHE A 257 -24.64 18.43 13.78
N ALA A 258 -24.23 17.27 13.26
CA ALA A 258 -23.04 17.15 12.43
C ALA A 258 -23.20 16.05 11.38
N PHE A 259 -22.50 16.23 10.27
CA PHE A 259 -22.42 15.26 9.18
C PHE A 259 -21.04 15.31 8.54
N ASN A 260 -20.53 14.16 8.09
CA ASN A 260 -19.17 14.00 7.58
C ASN A 260 -19.10 13.05 6.37
N GLN A 261 -17.89 12.86 5.83
CA GLN A 261 -17.61 12.05 4.63
C GLN A 261 -18.29 12.52 3.33
N VAL A 262 -18.64 13.80 3.23
CA VAL A 262 -19.27 14.37 2.02
C VAL A 262 -18.21 14.66 0.95
N ASN A 263 -18.42 14.13 -0.25
CA ASN A 263 -17.54 14.33 -1.40
C ASN A 263 -18.08 15.46 -2.31
N LEU A 264 -17.45 16.63 -2.25
CA LEU A 264 -17.88 17.89 -2.90
C LEU A 264 -16.80 18.46 -3.83
N GLY A 265 -15.99 17.56 -4.40
CA GLY A 265 -14.78 17.92 -5.14
C GLY A 265 -13.82 18.78 -4.31
N GLN A 266 -13.04 19.63 -4.99
CA GLN A 266 -12.10 20.56 -4.36
C GLN A 266 -12.71 21.89 -3.90
N ASN A 267 -14.00 22.14 -4.19
CA ASN A 267 -14.58 23.49 -4.13
C ASN A 267 -15.67 23.69 -3.06
N GLY A 268 -16.42 22.65 -2.69
CA GLY A 268 -17.63 22.76 -1.86
C GLY A 268 -17.44 22.97 -0.35
N GLU A 269 -16.36 23.61 0.10
CA GLU A 269 -16.02 23.71 1.54
C GLU A 269 -16.99 24.58 2.37
N VAL A 270 -17.92 25.30 1.73
CA VAL A 270 -18.86 26.23 2.37
C VAL A 270 -20.31 25.77 2.19
N LEU A 271 -21.02 25.55 3.30
CA LEU A 271 -22.46 25.28 3.32
C LEU A 271 -23.22 26.51 3.84
N ASN A 272 -24.21 26.96 3.07
CA ASN A 272 -25.25 27.87 3.56
C ASN A 272 -26.43 27.04 4.09
N VAL A 273 -26.92 27.37 5.28
CA VAL A 273 -28.12 26.77 5.87
C VAL A 273 -29.16 27.86 6.08
N TYR A 274 -30.42 27.56 5.77
CA TYR A 274 -31.56 28.46 5.96
C TYR A 274 -32.70 27.77 6.71
N ASP A 275 -33.46 28.51 7.51
CA ASP A 275 -34.72 28.03 8.09
C ASP A 275 -35.92 28.34 7.16
N THR A 276 -37.13 27.94 7.55
CA THR A 276 -38.38 28.26 6.81
C THR A 276 -38.76 29.75 6.81
N SER A 277 -38.07 30.57 7.58
CA SER A 277 -38.26 32.02 7.66
C SER A 277 -37.23 32.80 6.83
N ASN A 278 -36.33 32.09 6.14
CA ASN A 278 -35.18 32.64 5.41
C ASN A 278 -34.16 33.39 6.32
N HIS A 279 -34.06 32.99 7.59
CA HIS A 279 -32.86 33.22 8.39
C HIS A 279 -31.70 32.37 7.85
N HIS A 280 -30.45 32.73 8.12
CA HIS A 280 -29.29 32.20 7.38
C HIS A 280 -28.04 32.07 8.25
N THR A 281 -27.32 30.96 8.10
CA THR A 281 -25.95 30.83 8.61
C THR A 281 -25.01 30.13 7.61
N VAL A 282 -23.71 30.28 7.87
CA VAL A 282 -22.63 29.72 7.05
C VAL A 282 -21.83 28.73 7.90
N VAL A 283 -21.72 27.49 7.41
CA VAL A 283 -21.02 26.39 8.08
C VAL A 283 -19.88 25.91 7.18
N LEU A 284 -18.68 25.77 7.74
CA LEU A 284 -17.48 25.37 7.01
C LEU A 284 -17.19 23.87 7.17
N ASN A 285 -16.63 23.27 6.12
CA ASN A 285 -16.12 21.90 6.14
C ASN A 285 -14.75 21.85 6.84
N LEU A 286 -14.72 21.44 8.10
CA LEU A 286 -13.53 21.51 8.95
C LEU A 286 -13.11 20.13 9.43
N ALA A 287 -11.80 19.98 9.67
CA ALA A 287 -11.30 18.86 10.46
C ALA A 287 -11.78 18.99 11.92
N LYS A 288 -11.73 17.87 12.66
CA LYS A 288 -12.03 17.78 14.11
C LYS A 288 -13.51 17.88 14.52
N CYS A 289 -14.44 18.10 13.59
CA CYS A 289 -15.87 18.22 13.91
C CYS A 289 -16.53 16.99 14.59
N LEU A 290 -15.91 15.80 14.64
CA LEU A 290 -16.49 14.64 15.34
C LEU A 290 -15.46 13.55 15.70
N THR A 291 -14.31 13.95 16.22
CA THR A 291 -13.15 13.07 16.49
C THR A 291 -12.26 12.70 15.27
N HIS A 292 -12.52 13.35 14.11
CA HIS A 292 -12.04 13.12 12.74
C HIS A 292 -12.82 12.01 12.01
N PRO A 293 -13.31 12.21 10.76
CA PRO A 293 -12.71 12.96 9.63
C PRO A 293 -13.20 14.42 9.44
N LYS A 294 -12.96 15.02 8.25
CA LYS A 294 -13.55 16.31 7.80
C LYS A 294 -15.08 16.24 7.78
N GLY A 295 -15.75 17.32 8.19
CA GLY A 295 -17.20 17.46 8.13
C GLY A 295 -17.70 18.83 8.59
N TYR A 296 -19.00 18.95 8.80
CA TYR A 296 -19.66 20.20 9.21
C TYR A 296 -20.33 20.01 10.58
N MET A 297 -20.42 21.07 11.39
CA MET A 297 -21.18 21.09 12.65
C MET A 297 -21.97 22.38 12.83
N MET A 298 -23.12 22.28 13.48
CA MET A 298 -24.01 23.39 13.84
C MET A 298 -24.88 22.99 15.05
N THR A 299 -25.64 23.94 15.60
CA THR A 299 -26.49 23.77 16.80
C THR A 299 -27.98 24.06 16.52
N PRO A 300 -28.61 23.42 15.51
CA PRO A 300 -29.95 23.75 15.07
C PRO A 300 -31.03 23.50 16.13
N PHE A 301 -32.15 24.16 15.91
CA PHE A 301 -33.35 24.05 16.72
C PHE A 301 -34.16 22.82 16.28
N ALA A 302 -34.38 21.87 17.19
CA ALA A 302 -35.09 20.63 16.89
C ALA A 302 -36.56 20.90 16.51
N ARG A 303 -37.15 19.97 15.73
CA ARG A 303 -38.52 20.03 15.20
C ARG A 303 -38.76 21.04 14.06
N GLN A 304 -37.69 21.58 13.48
CA GLN A 304 -37.75 22.51 12.34
C GLN A 304 -37.46 21.85 10.98
N THR A 305 -37.65 22.62 9.91
CA THR A 305 -37.23 22.30 8.54
C THR A 305 -36.09 23.24 8.13
N TYR A 306 -35.02 22.70 7.56
CA TYR A 306 -33.83 23.44 7.17
C TYR A 306 -33.44 23.15 5.72
N PHE A 307 -33.08 24.19 4.97
CA PHE A 307 -32.62 24.14 3.60
C PHE A 307 -31.10 24.24 3.56
N PHE A 308 -30.45 23.36 2.81
CA PHE A 308 -29.00 23.23 2.73
C PHE A 308 -28.53 23.54 1.31
N GLN A 309 -27.62 24.49 1.16
CA GLN A 309 -27.08 24.95 -0.12
C GLN A 309 -25.56 25.07 -0.07
N PHE A 310 -24.86 24.14 -0.72
CA PHE A 310 -23.41 24.19 -0.86
C PHE A 310 -23.00 25.30 -1.83
N GLN A 311 -22.09 26.16 -1.41
CA GLN A 311 -21.52 27.23 -2.20
C GLN A 311 -20.27 26.69 -2.89
N ASN A 312 -20.26 26.72 -4.22
CA ASN A 312 -19.23 26.18 -5.11
C ASN A 312 -19.18 24.62 -5.22
N ALA A 313 -20.26 23.91 -4.88
CA ALA A 313 -20.39 22.49 -5.29
C ALA A 313 -20.42 22.38 -6.83
N ASN A 314 -19.75 21.36 -7.36
CA ASN A 314 -19.52 21.16 -8.79
C ASN A 314 -20.63 20.33 -9.46
N VAL A 315 -20.61 20.27 -10.80
CA VAL A 315 -21.69 19.71 -11.62
C VAL A 315 -21.73 18.16 -11.64
N THR A 316 -20.95 17.48 -10.80
CA THR A 316 -20.83 16.01 -10.72
C THR A 316 -20.57 15.48 -9.30
N ASP A 317 -20.85 16.28 -8.27
CA ASP A 317 -20.53 15.89 -6.89
C ASP A 317 -21.44 14.75 -6.40
N LEU A 318 -20.86 13.71 -5.79
CA LEU A 318 -21.58 12.55 -5.23
C LEU A 318 -21.77 12.74 -3.72
N PHE A 319 -22.98 13.14 -3.32
CA PHE A 319 -23.30 13.61 -1.97
C PHE A 319 -23.52 12.47 -0.95
N PHE A 320 -22.48 11.67 -0.65
CA PHE A 320 -22.49 10.77 0.50
C PHE A 320 -22.73 11.57 1.80
N LEU A 321 -23.72 11.20 2.62
CA LEU A 321 -24.09 11.95 3.84
C LEU A 321 -24.19 11.01 5.04
N ARG A 322 -23.09 10.84 5.79
CA ARG A 322 -23.17 10.19 7.12
C ARG A 322 -23.56 11.22 8.18
N PHE A 323 -24.70 11.00 8.83
CA PHE A 323 -25.25 11.87 9.86
C PHE A 323 -24.97 11.28 11.25
N PHE A 324 -24.71 12.15 12.22
CA PHE A 324 -24.35 11.74 13.57
C PHE A 324 -25.32 12.36 14.56
N ASN A 325 -26.00 11.52 15.33
CA ASN A 325 -26.73 11.84 16.56
C ASN A 325 -27.80 12.96 16.45
N ILE A 326 -29.04 12.59 16.07
CA ILE A 326 -30.03 13.53 15.52
C ILE A 326 -31.39 13.48 16.26
N TYR A 327 -32.10 14.62 16.34
CA TYR A 327 -33.54 14.73 16.71
C TYR A 327 -34.34 15.22 15.48
N TYR A 328 -35.68 15.32 15.53
CA TYR A 328 -36.49 15.70 14.35
C TYR A 328 -35.88 16.89 13.58
N ILE A 329 -35.41 16.61 12.37
CA ILE A 329 -34.97 17.57 11.36
C ILE A 329 -35.53 17.11 10.03
N LYS A 330 -36.21 18.02 9.32
CA LYS A 330 -36.54 17.86 7.90
C LYS A 330 -35.49 18.58 7.08
N TYR A 331 -34.64 17.82 6.40
CA TYR A 331 -33.59 18.31 5.51
C TYR A 331 -34.16 18.54 4.10
N VAL A 332 -33.74 19.63 3.46
CA VAL A 332 -34.13 19.97 2.08
C VAL A 332 -32.88 20.39 1.29
N SER A 333 -32.57 19.65 0.22
CA SER A 333 -31.50 19.96 -0.74
C SER A 333 -32.07 20.50 -2.05
N TYR A 334 -31.38 21.46 -2.65
CA TYR A 334 -31.83 22.22 -3.81
C TYR A 334 -30.99 21.91 -5.07
N GLN A 335 -31.66 21.51 -6.15
CA GLN A 335 -31.11 21.20 -7.48
C GLN A 335 -30.06 20.07 -7.57
N PRO A 336 -30.40 18.84 -7.16
CA PRO A 336 -29.94 17.65 -7.85
C PRO A 336 -30.77 17.37 -9.11
N ASP A 337 -30.20 16.68 -10.10
CA ASP A 337 -30.90 16.33 -11.34
C ASP A 337 -31.45 14.89 -11.30
N LEU A 338 -30.71 13.98 -10.65
CA LEU A 338 -31.06 12.57 -10.49
C LEU A 338 -30.71 12.07 -9.08
N VAL A 339 -31.46 11.09 -8.59
CA VAL A 339 -31.17 10.33 -7.37
C VAL A 339 -31.13 8.87 -7.79
N ASP A 340 -29.95 8.25 -7.76
CA ASP A 340 -29.71 6.94 -8.35
C ASP A 340 -30.00 5.81 -7.36
N THR A 341 -29.31 5.84 -6.23
CA THR A 341 -29.37 4.80 -5.19
C THR A 341 -29.32 5.41 -3.80
N ILE A 342 -30.04 4.79 -2.84
CA ILE A 342 -29.86 5.06 -1.41
C ILE A 342 -29.54 3.74 -0.73
N SER A 343 -28.27 3.57 -0.36
CA SER A 343 -27.80 2.49 0.51
C SER A 343 -27.96 2.92 1.97
N SER A 344 -28.42 2.01 2.81
CA SER A 344 -28.62 2.24 4.25
C SER A 344 -28.81 0.90 4.96
N THR A 345 -28.19 0.75 6.12
CA THR A 345 -28.43 -0.38 7.03
C THR A 345 -29.77 -0.29 7.77
N SER A 346 -30.50 0.82 7.62
CA SER A 346 -31.76 1.13 8.28
C SER A 346 -32.86 1.45 7.25
N LEU A 347 -33.62 0.41 6.88
CA LEU A 347 -34.85 0.38 6.06
C LEU A 347 -35.38 1.75 5.56
N VAL A 348 -34.89 2.20 4.41
CA VAL A 348 -35.29 3.45 3.75
C VAL A 348 -36.49 3.22 2.84
N THR A 349 -37.57 4.00 2.98
CA THR A 349 -38.75 3.90 2.11
C THR A 349 -38.92 5.18 1.27
N PRO A 350 -39.00 5.08 -0.08
CA PRO A 350 -39.32 6.22 -0.93
C PRO A 350 -40.78 6.63 -0.76
N SER A 351 -41.03 7.89 -0.39
CA SER A 351 -42.38 8.47 -0.43
C SER A 351 -42.72 8.94 -1.83
N SER A 352 -43.93 8.63 -2.29
CA SER A 352 -44.52 9.20 -3.51
C SER A 352 -45.12 10.60 -3.32
N THR A 353 -45.10 11.13 -2.09
CA THR A 353 -45.68 12.45 -1.75
C THR A 353 -44.76 13.27 -0.83
N PRO A 354 -44.83 14.63 -0.85
CA PRO A 354 -43.99 15.48 -0.02
C PRO A 354 -44.10 15.16 1.48
N LEU A 355 -42.95 15.01 2.15
CA LEU A 355 -42.89 14.56 3.53
C LEU A 355 -43.51 15.54 4.54
N SER A 356 -44.05 14.99 5.63
CA SER A 356 -44.70 15.74 6.73
C SER A 356 -44.13 15.34 8.09
N SER A 357 -44.55 16.03 9.17
CA SER A 357 -44.18 15.64 10.53
C SER A 357 -44.65 14.25 10.95
N ALA A 358 -45.59 13.64 10.23
CA ALA A 358 -46.03 12.26 10.45
C ALA A 358 -45.06 11.20 9.87
N SER A 359 -44.37 11.50 8.75
CA SER A 359 -43.42 10.61 8.06
C SER A 359 -42.35 10.02 8.99
N ASN A 360 -41.89 8.79 8.75
CA ASN A 360 -40.98 8.06 9.65
C ASN A 360 -39.54 8.59 9.60
N ASN A 361 -38.70 8.11 10.53
CA ASN A 361 -37.24 8.18 10.34
C ASN A 361 -36.88 7.37 9.08
N GLY A 362 -36.10 7.94 8.17
CA GLY A 362 -35.72 7.24 6.93
C GLY A 362 -36.62 7.51 5.72
N ASP A 363 -37.76 8.19 5.91
CA ASP A 363 -38.60 8.61 4.79
C ASP A 363 -37.88 9.71 3.98
N TRP A 364 -37.90 9.56 2.64
CA TRP A 364 -37.37 10.54 1.69
C TRP A 364 -38.37 10.83 0.56
N TYR A 365 -38.23 11.98 -0.08
CA TYR A 365 -39.03 12.41 -1.24
C TYR A 365 -38.17 13.24 -2.19
N TYR A 366 -38.17 12.90 -3.48
CA TYR A 366 -37.62 13.74 -4.54
C TYR A 366 -38.75 14.29 -5.41
N GLY A 367 -38.86 15.62 -5.49
CA GLY A 367 -39.85 16.29 -6.30
C GLY A 367 -39.29 16.66 -7.68
N ASN A 368 -39.47 15.79 -8.67
CA ASN A 368 -38.97 15.98 -10.05
C ASN A 368 -39.30 17.37 -10.63
N ASN A 369 -40.50 17.89 -10.38
CA ASN A 369 -40.96 19.19 -10.91
C ASN A 369 -40.31 20.40 -10.22
N THR A 370 -39.59 20.18 -9.12
CA THR A 370 -38.96 21.21 -8.28
C THR A 370 -37.45 21.05 -8.18
N SER A 371 -36.89 19.92 -8.62
CA SER A 371 -35.50 19.51 -8.34
C SER A 371 -35.15 19.70 -6.85
N VAL A 372 -35.97 19.15 -5.96
CA VAL A 372 -35.80 19.24 -4.51
C VAL A 372 -35.84 17.85 -3.90
N PHE A 373 -34.76 17.49 -3.21
CA PHE A 373 -34.67 16.28 -2.40
C PHE A 373 -34.96 16.62 -0.94
N THR A 374 -35.81 15.82 -0.30
CA THR A 374 -36.26 16.00 1.08
C THR A 374 -36.01 14.71 1.87
N TYR A 375 -35.45 14.82 3.07
CA TYR A 375 -35.23 13.68 3.98
C TYR A 375 -35.71 14.01 5.39
N ILE A 376 -36.22 13.03 6.13
CA ILE A 376 -36.57 13.18 7.56
C ILE A 376 -35.75 12.24 8.43
N VAL A 377 -35.05 12.87 9.39
CA VAL A 377 -34.41 12.18 10.51
C VAL A 377 -35.31 12.30 11.74
N LYS A 378 -35.53 11.21 12.49
CA LYS A 378 -36.17 11.18 13.81
C LYS A 378 -35.47 10.17 14.72
N ASN A 379 -35.07 10.57 15.91
CA ASN A 379 -34.87 9.62 17.01
C ASN A 379 -36.25 9.25 17.61
N PRO A 380 -36.62 7.95 17.68
CA PRO A 380 -37.93 7.51 18.19
C PRO A 380 -38.06 7.55 19.73
N SER A 381 -36.98 7.70 20.49
CA SER A 381 -37.00 7.54 21.96
C SER A 381 -36.18 8.61 22.70
N THR A 382 -36.75 9.14 23.78
CA THR A 382 -36.13 10.20 24.61
C THR A 382 -35.02 9.71 25.55
N ASN A 383 -34.88 8.39 25.71
CA ASN A 383 -34.07 7.76 26.76
C ASN A 383 -32.99 6.80 26.20
N THR A 384 -32.72 6.83 24.89
CA THR A 384 -31.71 5.99 24.23
C THR A 384 -30.48 6.79 23.86
N ILE A 385 -29.36 6.09 23.66
CA ILE A 385 -28.12 6.66 23.13
C ILE A 385 -28.43 7.44 21.84
N PRO A 386 -27.87 8.64 21.63
CA PRO A 386 -27.83 9.23 20.30
C PRO A 386 -27.13 8.23 19.35
N THR A 387 -27.83 7.80 18.31
CA THR A 387 -27.31 6.84 17.33
C THR A 387 -26.85 7.56 16.07
N ASP A 388 -25.68 7.16 15.56
CA ASP A 388 -25.25 7.52 14.22
C ASP A 388 -26.18 6.91 13.16
N VAL A 389 -26.43 7.66 12.10
CA VAL A 389 -27.35 7.28 11.01
C VAL A 389 -26.61 7.42 9.67
N SER A 390 -25.98 6.32 9.27
CA SER A 390 -25.30 6.20 7.97
C SER A 390 -26.32 6.15 6.82
N ILE A 391 -26.31 7.17 5.97
CA ILE A 391 -27.20 7.29 4.80
C ILE A 391 -26.33 7.49 3.55
N GLU A 392 -26.17 6.44 2.77
CA GLU A 392 -25.34 6.45 1.57
C GLU A 392 -26.20 6.89 0.38
N LEU A 393 -26.33 8.21 0.26
CA LEU A 393 -27.18 8.91 -0.70
C LEU A 393 -26.42 9.22 -2.01
N ASN A 394 -26.64 8.43 -3.05
CA ASN A 394 -26.11 8.72 -4.38
C ASN A 394 -27.03 9.71 -5.12
N VAL A 395 -26.91 10.98 -4.72
CA VAL A 395 -27.45 12.13 -5.45
C VAL A 395 -26.46 12.56 -6.53
N VAL A 396 -26.98 12.76 -7.75
CA VAL A 396 -26.20 13.10 -8.94
C VAL A 396 -26.71 14.40 -9.55
N LYS A 397 -25.77 15.26 -9.94
CA LYS A 397 -26.01 16.41 -10.83
C LYS A 397 -25.54 16.05 -12.24
N CYS A 398 -26.30 16.39 -13.27
CA CYS A 398 -25.96 16.02 -14.65
C CYS A 398 -25.14 17.11 -15.32
N ARG A 399 -23.95 16.75 -15.80
CA ARG A 399 -23.01 17.67 -16.45
C ARG A 399 -23.40 18.08 -17.88
N HIS A 400 -24.22 17.28 -18.56
CA HIS A 400 -24.46 17.42 -20.01
C HIS A 400 -25.95 17.41 -20.37
N PRO A 401 -26.35 18.04 -21.49
CA PRO A 401 -27.71 17.92 -22.03
C PRO A 401 -28.10 16.45 -22.20
N ASN A 402 -29.26 16.06 -21.65
CA ASN A 402 -29.77 14.68 -21.65
C ASN A 402 -28.85 13.66 -20.95
N CYS A 403 -27.96 14.11 -20.05
CA CYS A 403 -27.04 13.28 -19.25
C CYS A 403 -26.16 12.31 -20.07
N GLN A 404 -25.81 12.64 -21.32
CA GLN A 404 -24.90 11.83 -22.14
C GLN A 404 -23.44 12.27 -21.95
N PRO A 405 -22.50 11.37 -21.58
CA PRO A 405 -21.08 11.71 -21.42
C PRO A 405 -20.34 11.83 -22.77
N PRO A 406 -19.16 12.48 -22.80
CA PRO A 406 -18.28 12.48 -23.96
C PRO A 406 -17.72 11.07 -24.22
N ALA A 407 -17.44 10.74 -25.48
CA ALA A 407 -16.81 9.48 -25.86
C ALA A 407 -15.44 9.30 -25.18
N GLN A 408 -15.24 8.13 -24.56
CA GLN A 408 -14.06 7.83 -23.74
C GLN A 408 -13.08 6.93 -24.52
N PRO A 409 -11.90 7.43 -24.98
CA PRO A 409 -10.93 6.63 -25.74
C PRO A 409 -10.52 5.31 -25.08
N GLY A 410 -10.44 5.26 -23.75
CA GLY A 410 -10.13 4.04 -23.00
C GLY A 410 -11.23 2.97 -23.03
N LEU A 411 -12.44 3.30 -23.50
CA LEU A 411 -13.59 2.39 -23.63
C LEU A 411 -13.93 2.03 -25.08
N GLU A 412 -13.37 2.74 -26.07
CA GLU A 412 -13.48 2.38 -27.49
C GLU A 412 -12.76 1.04 -27.74
N LEU A 413 -13.27 0.21 -28.66
CA LEU A 413 -12.62 -1.06 -29.01
C LEU A 413 -11.46 -0.82 -30.00
N PRO A 414 -10.38 -1.62 -29.94
CA PRO A 414 -9.36 -1.66 -30.99
C PRO A 414 -9.95 -1.75 -32.39
N ALA A 415 -9.29 -1.07 -33.33
CA ALA A 415 -9.54 -1.33 -34.73
C ALA A 415 -9.04 -2.74 -35.10
N THR A 416 -9.75 -3.39 -36.02
CA THR A 416 -9.44 -4.78 -36.43
C THR A 416 -9.47 -5.01 -37.93
N GLN A 417 -9.94 -4.03 -38.71
CA GLN A 417 -10.03 -4.08 -40.18
C GLN A 417 -9.92 -2.68 -40.76
N ARG A 418 -9.07 -2.51 -41.78
CA ARG A 418 -8.92 -1.29 -42.56
C ARG A 418 -10.27 -0.89 -43.22
N PRO A 419 -10.72 0.37 -43.15
CA PRO A 419 -11.94 0.83 -43.78
C PRO A 419 -11.81 0.92 -45.31
N THR A 420 -12.95 0.94 -46.01
CA THR A 420 -13.01 1.20 -47.46
C THR A 420 -13.85 2.45 -47.72
N PRO A 421 -13.29 3.52 -48.34
CA PRO A 421 -11.88 3.74 -48.65
C PRO A 421 -11.03 4.00 -47.39
N ALA A 422 -9.72 3.74 -47.51
CA ALA A 422 -8.68 4.25 -46.60
C ALA A 422 -7.93 5.42 -47.27
N LEU A 423 -7.14 6.15 -46.49
CA LEU A 423 -6.30 7.26 -46.96
C LEU A 423 -4.84 6.80 -47.07
N TYR A 424 -4.12 7.27 -48.09
CA TYR A 424 -2.76 6.80 -48.41
C TYR A 424 -1.71 7.91 -48.29
N TRP A 425 -0.54 7.60 -47.72
CA TRP A 425 0.54 8.56 -47.48
C TRP A 425 1.06 9.18 -48.79
N SER A 426 1.15 8.40 -49.86
CA SER A 426 1.61 8.85 -51.18
C SER A 426 0.72 9.92 -51.80
N ASN A 427 -0.57 9.92 -51.50
CA ASN A 427 -1.58 10.73 -52.18
C ASN A 427 -1.74 12.10 -51.51
N ASP A 428 -1.35 13.17 -52.20
CA ASP A 428 -1.41 14.54 -51.68
C ASP A 428 -2.83 14.97 -51.27
N SER A 429 -3.88 14.55 -51.99
CA SER A 429 -5.28 14.92 -51.66
C SER A 429 -5.84 14.22 -50.42
N ASP A 430 -5.27 13.07 -50.04
CA ASP A 430 -5.70 12.33 -48.84
C ASP A 430 -5.28 13.04 -47.54
N TRP A 431 -4.35 14.00 -47.62
CA TRP A 431 -3.94 14.84 -46.49
C TRP A 431 -4.92 16.00 -46.19
N SER A 432 -6.09 16.04 -46.81
CA SER A 432 -7.16 17.02 -46.57
C SER A 432 -7.68 17.06 -45.10
N PHE A 433 -7.35 16.07 -44.26
CA PHE A 433 -7.62 16.10 -42.82
C PHE A 433 -6.58 16.89 -41.99
N ALA A 434 -5.43 17.25 -42.57
CA ALA A 434 -4.29 17.77 -41.83
C ALA A 434 -4.50 19.23 -41.35
N THR A 435 -4.38 19.43 -40.04
CA THR A 435 -4.57 20.75 -39.42
C THR A 435 -3.39 21.69 -39.72
N GLU A 436 -3.68 22.98 -39.88
CA GLU A 436 -2.65 24.02 -40.01
C GLU A 436 -1.62 23.93 -38.86
N GLY A 437 -0.33 24.01 -39.21
CA GLY A 437 0.79 23.83 -38.28
C GLY A 437 1.35 22.40 -38.21
N TYR A 438 0.71 21.41 -38.83
CA TYR A 438 1.22 20.04 -39.00
C TYR A 438 1.59 19.76 -40.47
N GLY A 439 2.44 18.75 -40.68
CA GLY A 439 2.71 18.19 -42.01
C GLY A 439 1.42 17.58 -42.61
N GLY A 440 1.28 17.67 -43.94
CA GLY A 440 0.03 17.35 -44.64
C GLY A 440 -0.82 18.58 -45.00
N SER A 441 -0.66 19.69 -44.27
CA SER A 441 -1.52 20.87 -44.42
C SER A 441 -1.47 21.48 -45.84
N ASN A 442 -2.64 21.88 -46.34
CA ASN A 442 -2.90 22.32 -47.72
C ASN A 442 -2.90 21.19 -48.79
N GLU A 443 -3.26 19.96 -48.43
CA GLU A 443 -3.38 18.83 -49.37
C GLU A 443 -2.04 18.53 -50.09
N VAL A 444 -0.96 18.45 -49.31
CA VAL A 444 0.38 18.07 -49.78
C VAL A 444 1.04 17.20 -48.71
N LYS A 445 1.56 16.03 -49.11
CA LYS A 445 2.16 15.05 -48.17
C LYS A 445 3.33 15.66 -47.37
N PRO A 446 3.57 15.20 -46.12
CA PRO A 446 4.61 15.76 -45.27
C PRO A 446 6.03 15.69 -45.86
N VAL A 447 6.88 16.58 -45.36
CA VAL A 447 8.30 16.69 -45.70
C VAL A 447 9.17 16.59 -44.44
N ASP A 448 10.49 16.49 -44.62
CA ASP A 448 11.46 16.36 -43.53
C ASP A 448 11.31 17.44 -42.45
N ASN A 449 11.44 17.01 -41.20
CA ASN A 449 11.39 17.80 -39.97
C ASN A 449 10.02 18.46 -39.70
N THR A 450 8.93 17.76 -40.05
CA THR A 450 7.56 18.18 -39.70
C THR A 450 7.00 17.41 -38.50
N ASN A 451 6.00 17.98 -37.82
CA ASN A 451 5.17 17.28 -36.83
C ASN A 451 3.95 16.68 -37.55
N ILE A 452 3.58 15.45 -37.23
CA ILE A 452 2.46 14.72 -37.83
C ILE A 452 1.37 14.51 -36.78
N TYR A 453 0.13 14.77 -37.16
CA TYR A 453 -1.04 14.49 -36.33
C TYR A 453 -2.12 13.78 -37.15
N ILE A 454 -2.48 12.57 -36.71
CA ILE A 454 -3.52 11.74 -37.30
C ILE A 454 -4.74 11.78 -36.35
N PRO A 455 -5.80 12.54 -36.68
CA PRO A 455 -6.94 12.75 -35.79
C PRO A 455 -7.85 11.52 -35.69
N ARG A 456 -8.64 11.42 -34.61
CA ARG A 456 -9.65 10.37 -34.43
C ARG A 456 -10.58 10.30 -35.64
N GLY A 457 -10.78 9.09 -36.16
CA GLY A 457 -11.62 8.81 -37.33
C GLY A 457 -10.86 8.79 -38.67
N VAL A 458 -9.58 9.18 -38.70
CA VAL A 458 -8.69 8.95 -39.85
C VAL A 458 -8.01 7.59 -39.72
N TRP A 459 -7.93 6.88 -40.84
CA TRP A 459 -7.05 5.72 -41.03
C TRP A 459 -6.10 6.03 -42.18
N LEU A 460 -4.81 6.14 -41.87
CA LEU A 460 -3.75 6.44 -42.83
C LEU A 460 -2.87 5.22 -43.06
N VAL A 461 -2.64 4.89 -44.33
CA VAL A 461 -1.81 3.77 -44.79
C VAL A 461 -0.48 4.31 -45.33
N VAL A 462 0.64 3.78 -44.84
CA VAL A 462 1.99 4.08 -45.32
C VAL A 462 2.33 3.16 -46.48
N ASP A 463 2.14 3.70 -47.69
CA ASP A 463 2.44 3.08 -48.99
C ASP A 463 3.70 3.68 -49.66
N TYR A 464 4.40 4.58 -48.96
CA TYR A 464 5.44 5.43 -49.51
C TYR A 464 6.53 5.72 -48.46
N PRO A 465 7.84 5.76 -48.83
CA PRO A 465 8.93 6.00 -47.88
C PRO A 465 8.76 7.27 -47.05
N LEU A 466 8.88 7.15 -45.74
CA LEU A 466 8.62 8.24 -44.80
C LEU A 466 9.76 9.27 -44.75
N PRO A 467 9.42 10.58 -44.62
CA PRO A 467 10.41 11.62 -44.30
C PRO A 467 10.82 11.55 -42.82
N ARG A 468 11.86 12.31 -42.43
CA ARG A 468 12.19 12.49 -41.02
C ARG A 468 11.07 13.24 -40.29
N ILE A 469 10.49 12.65 -39.24
CA ILE A 469 9.41 13.25 -38.43
C ILE A 469 9.99 13.79 -37.11
N LEU A 470 9.46 14.92 -36.61
CA LEU A 470 9.81 15.46 -35.29
C LEU A 470 8.95 14.87 -34.17
N SER A 471 7.64 14.81 -34.36
CA SER A 471 6.70 14.22 -33.41
C SER A 471 5.55 13.59 -34.19
N LEU A 472 5.18 12.36 -33.83
CA LEU A 472 4.09 11.61 -34.45
C LEU A 472 2.99 11.40 -33.41
N ARG A 473 1.87 12.11 -33.55
CA ARG A 473 0.68 11.96 -32.71
C ARG A 473 -0.43 11.22 -33.44
N ILE A 474 -0.97 10.17 -32.81
CA ILE A 474 -1.95 9.26 -33.39
C ILE A 474 -3.18 9.16 -32.46
N ASP A 475 -4.25 9.86 -32.82
CA ASP A 475 -5.59 9.73 -32.24
C ASP A 475 -6.53 8.92 -33.15
N GLY A 476 -6.14 8.70 -34.42
CA GLY A 476 -6.75 7.78 -35.39
C GLY A 476 -5.97 6.47 -35.52
N VAL A 477 -5.80 5.96 -36.75
CA VAL A 477 -4.99 4.75 -37.03
C VAL A 477 -3.89 5.05 -38.04
N LEU A 478 -2.69 4.51 -37.81
CA LEU A 478 -1.59 4.48 -38.77
C LEU A 478 -1.16 3.02 -39.02
N GLU A 479 -1.25 2.58 -40.27
CA GLU A 479 -0.94 1.23 -40.74
C GLU A 479 0.18 1.27 -41.79
N PHE A 480 1.08 0.28 -41.83
CA PHE A 480 2.09 0.15 -42.89
C PHE A 480 1.67 -0.89 -43.94
N GLU A 481 1.82 -0.57 -45.23
CA GLU A 481 1.36 -1.43 -46.34
C GLU A 481 2.35 -2.53 -46.73
N GLN A 482 1.81 -3.62 -47.30
CA GLN A 482 2.56 -4.81 -47.68
C GLN A 482 3.53 -4.56 -48.84
N GLY A 483 4.76 -5.05 -48.69
CA GLY A 483 5.86 -4.89 -49.65
C GLY A 483 6.76 -3.68 -49.36
N ILE A 484 6.47 -2.89 -48.32
CA ILE A 484 7.19 -1.67 -47.96
C ILE A 484 8.24 -1.96 -46.89
N ASN A 485 9.49 -2.10 -47.31
CA ASN A 485 10.64 -2.00 -46.40
C ASN A 485 10.98 -0.52 -46.17
N ASP A 486 10.81 0.00 -44.96
CA ASP A 486 10.97 1.43 -44.67
C ASP A 486 11.54 1.71 -43.26
N THR A 487 11.85 2.98 -42.99
CA THR A 487 12.46 3.46 -41.75
C THR A 487 11.70 4.67 -41.20
N LEU A 488 10.87 4.44 -40.17
CA LEU A 488 10.22 5.49 -39.39
C LEU A 488 11.27 6.20 -38.53
N TYR A 489 11.88 7.25 -39.07
CA TYR A 489 12.80 8.13 -38.34
C TYR A 489 11.99 9.20 -37.61
N VAL A 490 11.93 9.11 -36.27
CA VAL A 490 11.07 10.00 -35.45
C VAL A 490 11.70 10.29 -34.08
N ASP A 491 11.49 11.49 -33.52
CA ASP A 491 12.09 11.82 -32.20
C ASP A 491 11.20 11.38 -31.00
N ASN A 492 9.88 11.26 -31.20
CA ASN A 492 8.90 10.74 -30.23
C ASN A 492 7.58 10.34 -30.91
N ILE A 493 6.90 9.32 -30.38
CA ILE A 493 5.57 8.85 -30.83
C ILE A 493 4.59 8.95 -29.67
N LEU A 494 3.39 9.48 -29.91
CA LEU A 494 2.28 9.52 -28.94
C LEU A 494 1.01 8.91 -29.55
N ILE A 495 0.62 7.73 -29.08
CA ILE A 495 -0.62 7.05 -29.46
C ILE A 495 -1.70 7.44 -28.45
N ASN A 496 -2.47 8.49 -28.75
CA ASN A 496 -3.41 9.15 -27.84
C ASN A 496 -4.83 8.60 -28.06
N GLY A 497 -5.06 7.35 -27.67
CA GLY A 497 -6.33 6.64 -27.90
C GLY A 497 -6.51 6.09 -29.32
N GLY A 498 -5.60 6.43 -30.25
CA GLY A 498 -5.50 5.82 -31.57
C GLY A 498 -4.78 4.46 -31.57
N GLN A 499 -4.28 4.05 -32.73
CA GLN A 499 -3.58 2.76 -32.92
C GLN A 499 -2.44 2.88 -33.96
N LEU A 500 -1.32 2.20 -33.71
CA LEU A 500 -0.17 2.09 -34.62
C LEU A 500 0.08 0.62 -34.96
N GLU A 501 0.01 0.27 -36.25
CA GLU A 501 0.13 -1.10 -36.77
C GLU A 501 1.38 -1.24 -37.65
N LEU A 502 2.42 -1.93 -37.15
CA LEU A 502 3.66 -2.23 -37.87
C LEU A 502 3.85 -3.73 -38.11
N GLY A 503 4.21 -4.10 -39.35
CA GLY A 503 4.82 -5.39 -39.68
C GLY A 503 3.86 -6.57 -39.89
N ILE A 504 2.55 -6.39 -39.70
CA ILE A 504 1.45 -7.34 -39.99
C ILE A 504 1.61 -8.02 -41.37
N THR A 505 2.30 -7.35 -42.29
CA THR A 505 2.51 -7.71 -43.69
C THR A 505 3.77 -8.53 -44.00
N MET A 506 4.63 -8.78 -42.99
CA MET A 506 5.94 -9.46 -43.04
C MET A 506 7.12 -8.67 -43.67
N ASP A 507 7.05 -7.33 -43.70
CA ASP A 507 8.12 -6.46 -44.24
C ASP A 507 9.18 -6.04 -43.21
N THR A 508 10.32 -5.50 -43.65
CA THR A 508 11.39 -4.99 -42.75
C THR A 508 11.14 -3.53 -42.39
N ILE A 509 10.83 -3.26 -41.13
CA ILE A 509 10.47 -1.91 -40.63
C ILE A 509 11.41 -1.54 -39.48
N ASN A 510 12.09 -0.39 -39.61
CA ASN A 510 12.94 0.15 -38.54
C ASN A 510 12.33 1.44 -37.97
N VAL A 511 12.01 1.47 -36.68
CA VAL A 511 11.65 2.68 -35.94
C VAL A 511 12.91 3.23 -35.28
N LEU A 512 13.40 4.38 -35.73
CA LEU A 512 14.60 5.01 -35.17
C LEU A 512 14.18 6.14 -34.22
N LEU A 513 14.68 6.11 -32.98
CA LEU A 513 14.42 7.09 -31.91
C LEU A 513 15.74 7.74 -31.44
N PRO A 514 16.29 8.75 -32.14
CA PRO A 514 17.67 9.18 -31.92
C PRO A 514 17.81 10.41 -31.00
N ASN A 515 16.84 11.34 -31.01
CA ASN A 515 17.03 12.70 -30.51
C ASN A 515 16.65 12.88 -29.02
N ASN A 516 17.36 13.78 -28.34
CA ASN A 516 17.17 14.11 -26.93
C ASN A 516 16.14 15.24 -26.70
N ALA A 517 15.10 15.32 -27.53
CA ALA A 517 14.02 16.30 -27.42
C ALA A 517 12.66 15.70 -27.78
N GLY A 518 11.62 16.04 -27.01
CA GLY A 518 10.24 15.60 -27.25
C GLY A 518 9.27 16.19 -26.21
N SER A 519 8.02 16.41 -26.60
CA SER A 519 6.97 17.00 -25.75
C SER A 519 6.50 16.09 -24.60
N ILE A 520 6.66 14.78 -24.78
CA ILE A 520 6.38 13.72 -23.78
C ILE A 520 7.66 13.12 -23.19
N GLY A 521 8.81 13.77 -23.40
CA GLY A 521 10.13 13.26 -23.09
C GLY A 521 10.92 12.78 -24.32
N PRO A 522 12.25 12.66 -24.20
CA PRO A 522 13.14 12.23 -25.29
C PRO A 522 13.11 10.71 -25.53
N ARG A 523 13.15 10.29 -26.79
CA ARG A 523 13.25 8.87 -27.20
C ARG A 523 12.08 8.01 -26.67
N VAL A 524 10.86 8.56 -26.62
CA VAL A 524 9.67 7.91 -26.04
C VAL A 524 8.66 7.46 -27.10
N ILE A 525 8.10 6.25 -26.91
CA ILE A 525 6.81 5.82 -27.48
C ILE A 525 5.78 5.81 -26.33
N GLY A 526 4.88 6.79 -26.30
CA GLY A 526 3.80 6.88 -25.32
C GLY A 526 2.53 6.23 -25.85
N VAL A 527 2.03 5.19 -25.18
CA VAL A 527 0.90 4.37 -25.63
C VAL A 527 -0.27 4.50 -24.66
N LEU A 528 -1.20 5.38 -25.04
CA LEU A 528 -2.51 5.60 -24.40
C LEU A 528 -3.67 5.04 -25.27
N GLY A 529 -3.30 4.22 -26.27
CA GLY A 529 -4.15 3.53 -27.24
C GLY A 529 -3.55 2.17 -27.58
N GLY A 530 -3.49 1.78 -28.87
CA GLY A 530 -2.90 0.50 -29.29
C GLY A 530 -1.51 0.62 -29.92
N LEU A 531 -0.56 -0.19 -29.47
CA LEU A 531 0.73 -0.40 -30.14
C LEU A 531 0.85 -1.85 -30.63
N ASP A 532 0.92 -2.04 -31.94
CA ASP A 532 0.96 -3.36 -32.56
C ASP A 532 2.24 -3.52 -33.38
N LEU A 533 3.12 -4.41 -32.93
CA LEU A 533 4.44 -4.66 -33.50
C LEU A 533 4.57 -6.14 -33.80
N HIS A 534 4.52 -6.51 -35.07
CA HIS A 534 4.48 -7.92 -35.49
C HIS A 534 5.59 -8.22 -36.50
N GLY A 535 6.59 -8.99 -36.10
CA GLY A 535 7.61 -9.52 -37.00
C GLY A 535 7.14 -10.75 -37.79
N ILE A 536 8.08 -11.30 -38.57
CA ILE A 536 7.97 -12.63 -39.17
C ILE A 536 8.07 -13.67 -38.05
N PRO A 537 7.06 -14.54 -37.84
CA PRO A 537 7.11 -15.54 -36.79
C PRO A 537 8.21 -16.58 -37.01
N HIS A 538 9.01 -16.84 -35.99
CA HIS A 538 10.01 -17.90 -35.96
C HIS A 538 9.51 -19.12 -35.16
N ASN A 539 9.69 -20.32 -35.70
CA ASN A 539 9.30 -21.58 -35.04
C ASN A 539 10.15 -21.88 -33.79
N VAL A 540 11.36 -21.32 -33.72
CA VAL A 540 12.32 -21.50 -32.62
C VAL A 540 13.04 -20.17 -32.39
N SER A 541 12.65 -19.40 -31.37
CA SER A 541 13.33 -18.12 -31.06
C SER A 541 14.68 -18.34 -30.35
N TRP A 542 14.82 -19.46 -29.64
CA TRP A 542 16.10 -19.95 -29.09
C TRP A 542 16.05 -21.48 -28.87
N THR A 543 17.22 -22.11 -28.80
CA THR A 543 17.39 -23.55 -28.48
C THR A 543 18.71 -23.73 -27.69
N ARG A 544 19.26 -24.94 -27.60
CA ARG A 544 20.54 -25.26 -26.94
C ARG A 544 21.51 -25.96 -27.89
N LEU A 545 22.81 -25.92 -27.58
CA LEU A 545 23.81 -26.74 -28.28
C LEU A 545 23.53 -28.25 -28.09
N ALA A 546 23.67 -29.04 -29.16
CA ALA A 546 23.60 -30.51 -29.12
C ALA A 546 24.95 -31.16 -28.75
N SER A 547 26.05 -30.46 -28.99
CA SER A 547 27.43 -30.91 -28.75
C SER A 547 28.32 -29.74 -28.37
N THR A 548 29.33 -29.98 -27.53
CA THR A 548 30.33 -28.97 -27.12
C THR A 548 30.91 -28.23 -28.31
N ALA A 549 30.79 -26.91 -28.30
CA ALA A 549 31.41 -26.02 -29.27
C ALA A 549 32.72 -25.48 -28.68
N SER A 550 33.85 -25.92 -29.23
CA SER A 550 35.19 -25.59 -28.73
C SER A 550 35.69 -24.27 -29.27
N ALA A 551 36.51 -23.58 -28.47
CA ALA A 551 37.26 -22.39 -28.92
C ALA A 551 38.03 -22.71 -30.21
N GLY A 552 37.99 -21.77 -31.18
CA GLY A 552 38.55 -21.94 -32.52
C GLY A 552 37.62 -22.60 -33.54
N GLN A 553 36.45 -23.14 -33.15
CA GLN A 553 35.48 -23.65 -34.12
C GLN A 553 34.61 -22.53 -34.71
N THR A 554 34.36 -22.60 -36.02
CA THR A 554 33.39 -21.76 -36.74
C THR A 554 32.05 -22.44 -36.98
N SER A 555 31.81 -23.65 -36.44
CA SER A 555 30.54 -24.35 -36.64
C SER A 555 30.03 -24.95 -35.34
N ILE A 556 28.72 -24.80 -35.13
CA ILE A 556 27.98 -25.27 -33.96
C ILE A 556 26.82 -26.17 -34.40
N THR A 557 26.47 -27.14 -33.56
CA THR A 557 25.31 -28.02 -33.78
C THR A 557 24.25 -27.70 -32.74
N LEU A 558 23.04 -27.38 -33.19
CA LEU A 558 21.87 -27.10 -32.37
C LEU A 558 21.08 -28.38 -32.08
N ARG A 559 20.36 -28.37 -30.96
CA ARG A 559 19.47 -29.45 -30.52
C ARG A 559 18.21 -29.56 -31.37
N GLU A 560 17.67 -28.44 -31.82
CA GLU A 560 16.46 -28.34 -32.63
C GLU A 560 16.76 -27.71 -34.00
N PRO A 561 16.01 -28.07 -35.06
CA PRO A 561 16.13 -27.42 -36.36
C PRO A 561 15.55 -26.00 -36.30
N VAL A 562 16.27 -25.03 -36.88
CA VAL A 562 15.85 -23.62 -36.90
C VAL A 562 15.50 -23.15 -38.32
N ASP A 563 14.63 -22.14 -38.39
CA ASP A 563 14.22 -21.43 -39.61
C ASP A 563 14.94 -20.08 -39.80
N TRP A 564 16.02 -19.87 -39.05
CA TRP A 564 16.86 -18.68 -39.08
C TRP A 564 17.50 -18.50 -40.47
N THR A 565 18.00 -17.30 -40.75
CA THR A 565 18.54 -16.95 -42.08
C THR A 565 20.00 -16.49 -42.01
N ILE A 566 20.72 -16.65 -43.13
CA ILE A 566 22.10 -16.18 -43.28
C ILE A 566 22.13 -14.66 -43.11
N GLY A 567 23.10 -14.16 -42.34
CA GLY A 567 23.18 -12.75 -41.95
C GLY A 567 22.42 -12.40 -40.67
N ASN A 568 21.66 -13.32 -40.05
CA ASN A 568 21.11 -13.08 -38.72
C ASN A 568 22.20 -13.17 -37.64
N GLU A 569 22.05 -12.36 -36.59
CA GLU A 569 22.82 -12.40 -35.36
C GLU A 569 22.18 -13.35 -34.36
N ILE A 570 23.05 -14.10 -33.68
CA ILE A 570 22.72 -15.00 -32.58
C ILE A 570 23.59 -14.67 -31.36
N ILE A 571 23.07 -14.98 -30.18
CA ILE A 571 23.86 -15.10 -28.95
C ILE A 571 24.09 -16.57 -28.64
N LEU A 572 25.24 -16.89 -28.03
CA LEU A 572 25.56 -18.19 -27.46
C LEU A 572 26.04 -17.97 -26.01
N THR A 573 25.31 -18.49 -25.02
CA THR A 573 25.55 -18.17 -23.60
C THR A 573 26.78 -18.89 -23.04
N THR A 574 27.47 -18.29 -22.06
CA THR A 574 28.60 -18.96 -21.40
C THR A 574 28.15 -20.21 -20.64
N THR A 575 28.97 -21.25 -20.65
CA THR A 575 28.79 -22.45 -19.81
C THR A 575 29.79 -22.51 -18.66
N ASP A 576 30.52 -21.42 -18.39
CA ASP A 576 31.54 -21.33 -17.36
C ASP A 576 31.22 -20.26 -16.29
N THR A 577 32.25 -19.74 -15.63
CA THR A 577 32.13 -18.78 -14.53
C THR A 577 32.00 -17.33 -14.98
N ARG A 578 32.34 -16.99 -16.23
CA ARG A 578 32.60 -15.62 -16.72
C ARG A 578 31.51 -15.17 -17.69
N ILE A 579 30.82 -14.06 -17.37
CA ILE A 579 29.64 -13.60 -18.11
C ILE A 579 29.99 -13.17 -19.54
N GLU A 580 31.17 -12.57 -19.72
CA GLU A 580 31.71 -12.07 -20.98
C GLU A 580 32.20 -13.18 -21.92
N HIS A 581 32.16 -14.44 -21.47
CA HIS A 581 32.32 -15.60 -22.36
C HIS A 581 31.01 -15.94 -23.09
N SER A 582 29.94 -15.16 -22.91
CA SER A 582 28.77 -15.20 -23.79
C SER A 582 29.11 -14.54 -25.12
N GLU A 583 28.93 -15.24 -26.23
CA GLU A 583 29.45 -14.83 -27.53
C GLU A 583 28.33 -14.49 -28.52
N ARG A 584 28.36 -13.26 -29.05
CA ARG A 584 27.58 -12.89 -30.23
C ARG A 584 28.27 -13.37 -31.50
N ARG A 585 27.51 -13.90 -32.47
CA ARG A 585 27.98 -14.26 -33.81
C ARG A 585 26.92 -13.99 -34.88
N THR A 586 27.36 -13.89 -36.13
CA THR A 586 26.48 -13.81 -37.30
C THR A 586 26.50 -15.15 -38.04
N ILE A 587 25.34 -15.60 -38.52
CA ILE A 587 25.20 -16.81 -39.33
C ILE A 587 25.78 -16.58 -40.73
N ASP A 588 26.80 -17.36 -41.09
CA ASP A 588 27.44 -17.36 -42.41
C ASP A 588 26.84 -18.44 -43.34
N ALA A 589 26.50 -19.60 -42.78
CA ALA A 589 25.79 -20.67 -43.49
C ALA A 589 24.92 -21.51 -42.55
N ILE A 590 23.88 -22.14 -43.10
CA ILE A 590 23.03 -23.10 -42.39
C ILE A 590 23.06 -24.42 -43.16
N ASN A 591 23.30 -25.52 -42.45
CA ASN A 591 23.61 -26.84 -43.00
C ASN A 591 22.74 -27.92 -42.34
N GLY A 592 22.57 -29.04 -43.07
CA GLY A 592 21.64 -30.10 -42.67
C GLY A 592 20.18 -29.62 -42.68
N PRO A 593 19.29 -30.20 -41.85
CA PRO A 593 17.89 -29.78 -41.74
C PRO A 593 17.73 -28.54 -40.83
N GLY A 594 18.63 -27.56 -40.92
CA GLY A 594 18.63 -26.40 -40.03
C GLY A 594 19.25 -26.64 -38.64
N THR A 595 20.02 -27.70 -38.45
CA THR A 595 20.63 -28.04 -37.13
C THR A 595 22.13 -27.75 -37.03
N VAL A 596 22.82 -27.39 -38.12
CA VAL A 596 24.25 -27.05 -38.10
C VAL A 596 24.44 -25.64 -38.64
N ILE A 597 24.95 -24.74 -37.80
CA ILE A 597 25.24 -23.35 -38.17
C ILE A 597 26.75 -23.18 -38.38
N THR A 598 27.10 -22.42 -39.41
CA THR A 598 28.44 -21.84 -39.59
C THR A 598 28.40 -20.37 -39.19
N LEU A 599 29.42 -19.94 -38.45
CA LEU A 599 29.58 -18.63 -37.84
C LEU A 599 30.57 -17.79 -38.66
N ASN A 600 30.30 -16.49 -38.77
CA ASN A 600 31.17 -15.52 -39.46
C ASN A 600 32.59 -15.40 -38.87
N SER A 601 32.78 -15.78 -37.60
CA SER A 601 34.08 -15.86 -36.95
C SER A 601 34.13 -17.01 -35.95
N ALA A 602 35.33 -17.56 -35.73
CA ALA A 602 35.54 -18.66 -34.80
C ALA A 602 35.19 -18.26 -33.36
N LEU A 603 34.69 -19.20 -32.56
CA LEU A 603 34.46 -19.01 -31.13
C LEU A 603 35.78 -18.69 -30.40
N THR A 604 35.72 -17.73 -29.49
CA THR A 604 36.81 -17.37 -28.57
C THR A 604 36.85 -18.36 -27.40
N TYR A 605 35.68 -18.84 -26.97
CA TYR A 605 35.51 -19.64 -25.76
C TYR A 605 34.93 -21.03 -26.07
N THR A 606 34.87 -21.89 -25.05
CA THR A 606 34.39 -23.28 -25.19
C THR A 606 33.07 -23.43 -24.45
N HIS A 607 31.99 -23.63 -25.21
CA HIS A 607 30.63 -23.78 -24.71
C HIS A 607 30.32 -25.27 -24.61
N ILE A 608 30.27 -25.77 -23.38
CA ILE A 608 30.28 -27.20 -23.05
C ILE A 608 28.85 -27.76 -23.11
N VAL A 609 28.71 -28.94 -23.71
CA VAL A 609 27.50 -29.76 -23.60
C VAL A 609 27.81 -30.99 -22.76
N ILE A 610 27.14 -31.11 -21.62
CA ILE A 610 27.29 -32.23 -20.67
C ILE A 610 26.02 -33.08 -20.75
N ASN A 611 26.10 -34.16 -21.53
CA ASN A 611 25.07 -35.19 -21.59
C ASN A 611 25.37 -36.25 -20.52
N ASN A 612 24.47 -36.47 -19.57
CA ASN A 612 24.62 -37.47 -18.52
C ASN A 612 23.31 -38.19 -18.24
N VAL A 613 23.41 -39.39 -17.67
CA VAL A 613 22.26 -40.20 -17.23
C VAL A 613 22.34 -40.37 -15.71
N PHE A 614 21.30 -39.95 -15.01
CA PHE A 614 21.19 -40.14 -13.56
C PHE A 614 20.94 -41.61 -13.21
N PRO A 615 21.24 -42.05 -11.97
CA PRO A 615 20.98 -43.43 -11.51
C PRO A 615 19.49 -43.86 -11.54
N ASN A 616 18.55 -42.92 -11.68
CA ASN A 616 17.13 -43.17 -11.88
C ASN A 616 16.73 -43.40 -13.35
N GLY A 617 17.64 -43.18 -14.31
CA GLY A 617 17.41 -43.30 -15.75
C GLY A 617 17.11 -41.99 -16.48
N GLU A 618 17.00 -40.86 -15.78
CA GLU A 618 16.79 -39.56 -16.42
C GLU A 618 18.05 -39.12 -17.19
N VAL A 619 17.86 -38.72 -18.45
CA VAL A 619 18.92 -38.10 -19.25
C VAL A 619 18.81 -36.59 -19.08
N TYR A 620 19.84 -35.96 -18.50
CA TYR A 620 19.91 -34.50 -18.40
C TYR A 620 21.06 -33.96 -19.26
N GLN A 621 20.87 -32.74 -19.77
CA GLN A 621 21.80 -32.06 -20.65
C GLN A 621 21.98 -30.63 -20.15
N VAL A 622 23.18 -30.29 -19.69
CA VAL A 622 23.59 -28.89 -19.52
C VAL A 622 24.24 -28.45 -20.83
N ALA A 623 23.79 -27.34 -21.41
CA ALA A 623 24.26 -26.87 -22.71
C ALA A 623 24.05 -25.37 -22.85
N GLY A 624 25.04 -24.67 -23.41
CA GLY A 624 24.88 -23.25 -23.76
C GLY A 624 23.67 -23.02 -24.65
N ALA A 625 22.86 -22.03 -24.29
CA ALA A 625 21.69 -21.64 -25.04
C ALA A 625 22.10 -20.79 -26.26
N VAL A 626 21.36 -20.95 -27.37
CA VAL A 626 21.56 -20.19 -28.61
C VAL A 626 20.28 -19.47 -28.95
N GLY A 627 20.29 -18.15 -28.91
CA GLY A 627 19.12 -17.30 -29.15
C GLY A 627 19.26 -16.44 -30.40
N LEU A 628 18.19 -16.35 -31.20
CA LEU A 628 18.11 -15.47 -32.36
C LEU A 628 17.89 -14.03 -31.89
N MET A 629 18.84 -13.14 -32.18
CA MET A 629 18.69 -11.70 -31.87
C MET A 629 17.99 -10.94 -33.00
N THR A 630 18.26 -11.28 -34.27
CA THR A 630 17.69 -10.53 -35.39
C THR A 630 16.19 -10.74 -35.56
N ARG A 631 15.45 -9.66 -35.86
CA ARG A 631 14.09 -9.69 -36.42
C ARG A 631 13.97 -8.72 -37.61
N ASN A 632 12.82 -8.69 -38.30
CA ASN A 632 12.51 -7.77 -39.40
C ASN A 632 11.90 -6.44 -38.91
N VAL A 633 11.02 -6.46 -37.90
CA VAL A 633 10.54 -5.24 -37.23
C VAL A 633 11.49 -4.90 -36.09
N ARG A 634 11.94 -3.64 -36.03
CA ARG A 634 12.92 -3.17 -35.03
C ARG A 634 12.57 -1.81 -34.46
N VAL A 635 12.78 -1.60 -33.17
CA VAL A 635 12.85 -0.27 -32.54
C VAL A 635 14.27 -0.04 -32.05
N ILE A 636 14.89 1.05 -32.47
CA ILE A 636 16.34 1.28 -32.35
C ILE A 636 16.64 2.68 -31.82
N CYS A 637 17.45 2.77 -30.77
CA CYS A 637 18.14 3.99 -30.38
C CYS A 637 19.64 3.86 -30.64
N GLN A 638 20.25 4.85 -31.29
CA GLN A 638 21.69 4.91 -31.56
C GLN A 638 22.41 5.86 -30.58
N SER A 639 22.11 5.69 -29.30
CA SER A 639 22.75 6.43 -28.21
C SER A 639 24.15 5.88 -27.92
N PRO A 640 25.14 6.71 -27.50
CA PRO A 640 26.41 6.22 -26.97
C PRO A 640 26.20 5.41 -25.68
N ALA A 641 26.91 4.29 -25.52
CA ALA A 641 26.87 3.48 -24.28
C ALA A 641 27.11 4.31 -23.00
N SER A 642 27.88 5.40 -23.10
CA SER A 642 28.18 6.33 -22.01
C SER A 642 27.03 7.24 -21.58
N GLU A 643 26.01 7.49 -22.43
CA GLU A 643 24.84 8.33 -22.05
C GLU A 643 23.93 7.62 -21.02
N LYS A 644 23.97 6.28 -20.99
CA LYS A 644 23.08 5.41 -20.19
C LYS A 644 21.59 5.65 -20.45
N PHE A 645 21.26 6.04 -21.67
CA PHE A 645 19.98 6.63 -22.01
C PHE A 645 19.52 6.22 -23.42
N GLY A 646 18.61 5.26 -23.50
CA GLY A 646 18.01 4.74 -24.73
C GLY A 646 16.55 5.16 -24.90
N PHE A 647 15.79 4.31 -25.59
CA PHE A 647 14.35 4.52 -25.78
C PHE A 647 13.49 3.88 -24.69
N ARG A 648 12.26 4.38 -24.51
CA ARG A 648 11.23 3.81 -23.63
C ARG A 648 9.88 3.71 -24.34
N SER A 649 9.28 2.53 -24.31
CA SER A 649 7.86 2.30 -24.59
C SER A 649 7.07 2.35 -23.29
N LEU A 650 6.28 3.40 -23.08
CA LEU A 650 5.39 3.56 -21.92
C LEU A 650 3.96 3.21 -22.33
N VAL A 651 3.46 2.06 -21.86
CA VAL A 651 2.07 1.64 -22.06
C VAL A 651 1.33 1.81 -20.75
N THR A 652 0.37 2.74 -20.73
CA THR A 652 -0.34 3.12 -19.49
C THR A 652 -1.78 3.52 -19.77
N ASP A 653 -2.63 3.46 -18.75
CA ASP A 653 -3.84 4.27 -18.77
C ASP A 653 -3.56 5.73 -18.35
N TYR A 654 -4.48 6.64 -18.65
CA TYR A 654 -4.37 8.05 -18.27
C TYR A 654 -5.72 8.74 -18.25
N ALA A 655 -5.99 9.53 -17.21
CA ALA A 655 -7.21 10.33 -17.07
C ALA A 655 -6.87 11.82 -16.99
N THR A 656 -7.53 12.65 -17.79
CA THR A 656 -7.30 14.11 -17.82
C THR A 656 -8.54 14.90 -18.21
N ASN A 657 -8.53 16.22 -18.02
CA ASN A 657 -9.67 17.09 -18.31
C ASN A 657 -9.37 18.01 -19.50
N ILE A 658 -9.80 17.60 -20.70
CA ILE A 658 -9.49 18.27 -21.99
C ILE A 658 -10.44 19.45 -22.22
N TRP A 659 -9.92 20.60 -22.66
CA TRP A 659 -10.73 21.76 -22.98
C TRP A 659 -11.68 21.51 -24.17
N ASN A 660 -12.98 21.70 -23.94
CA ASN A 660 -14.04 21.68 -24.93
C ASN A 660 -14.47 23.13 -25.28
N PRO A 661 -14.14 23.64 -26.47
CA PRO A 661 -14.51 25.00 -26.88
C PRO A 661 -16.01 25.19 -27.12
N VAL A 662 -16.81 24.11 -27.28
CA VAL A 662 -18.27 24.20 -27.49
C VAL A 662 -19.00 24.40 -26.16
N GLY A 663 -18.53 23.76 -25.08
CA GLY A 663 -19.09 23.90 -23.73
C GLY A 663 -18.38 24.93 -22.85
N ALA A 664 -17.24 25.46 -23.29
CA ALA A 664 -16.31 26.29 -22.50
C ALA A 664 -15.90 25.64 -21.16
N GLU A 665 -15.65 24.33 -21.18
CA GLU A 665 -15.37 23.51 -19.99
C GLU A 665 -14.23 22.49 -20.23
N HIS A 666 -13.62 21.98 -19.16
CA HIS A 666 -12.62 20.90 -19.24
C HIS A 666 -13.27 19.52 -19.01
N LEU A 667 -13.50 18.76 -20.08
CA LEU A 667 -14.15 17.44 -20.09
C LEU A 667 -13.24 16.31 -19.60
N TYR A 668 -13.72 15.51 -18.65
CA TYR A 668 -13.04 14.28 -18.25
C TYR A 668 -12.94 13.29 -19.42
N THR A 669 -11.70 12.88 -19.71
CA THR A 669 -11.35 11.98 -20.81
C THR A 669 -10.40 10.92 -20.29
N TYR A 670 -10.85 9.67 -20.32
CA TYR A 670 -10.08 8.48 -19.99
C TYR A 670 -9.47 7.86 -21.24
N TYR A 671 -8.19 7.51 -21.16
CA TYR A 671 -7.41 6.77 -22.13
C TYR A 671 -6.88 5.49 -21.50
N LYS A 672 -6.68 4.43 -22.30
CA LYS A 672 -6.09 3.18 -21.85
C LYS A 672 -5.17 2.61 -22.92
N GLY A 673 -3.92 2.35 -22.56
CA GLY A 673 -2.94 1.66 -23.39
C GLY A 673 -3.21 0.15 -23.51
N TYR A 674 -2.73 -0.45 -24.59
CA TYR A 674 -2.44 -1.87 -24.73
C TYR A 674 -1.31 -2.06 -25.76
N ALA A 675 -0.59 -3.18 -25.70
CA ALA A 675 0.47 -3.46 -26.66
C ALA A 675 0.51 -4.95 -27.05
N ARG A 676 0.40 -5.23 -28.35
CA ARG A 676 0.53 -6.57 -28.94
C ARG A 676 1.88 -6.63 -29.64
N VAL A 677 2.85 -7.30 -29.01
CA VAL A 677 4.21 -7.40 -29.54
C VAL A 677 4.55 -8.85 -29.84
N SER A 678 4.87 -9.17 -31.09
CA SER A 678 5.45 -10.45 -31.49
C SER A 678 6.66 -10.27 -32.40
N ASP A 679 7.66 -11.14 -32.26
CA ASP A 679 8.82 -11.26 -33.17
C ASP A 679 9.52 -9.92 -33.49
N THR A 680 9.58 -9.00 -32.53
CA THR A 680 10.15 -7.66 -32.73
C THR A 680 11.52 -7.56 -32.04
N GLN A 681 12.46 -6.81 -32.62
CA GLN A 681 13.79 -6.58 -32.04
C GLN A 681 13.90 -5.16 -31.42
N PHE A 682 14.41 -5.08 -30.21
CA PHE A 682 14.55 -3.85 -29.43
C PHE A 682 16.03 -3.55 -29.18
N ILE A 683 16.56 -2.44 -29.70
CA ILE A 683 18.00 -2.13 -29.67
C ILE A 683 18.25 -0.79 -29.00
N GLY A 684 19.06 -0.75 -27.94
CA GLY A 684 19.34 0.50 -27.20
C GLY A 684 18.14 0.96 -26.37
N TYR A 685 17.57 0.07 -25.56
CA TYR A 685 16.39 0.29 -24.74
C TYR A 685 16.72 0.69 -23.30
N GLY A 686 15.74 1.28 -22.62
CA GLY A 686 15.81 1.67 -21.21
C GLY A 686 16.50 3.02 -21.00
N GLN A 687 16.18 3.69 -19.90
CA GLN A 687 16.82 4.95 -19.49
C GLN A 687 17.25 4.83 -18.03
N PHE A 688 18.56 4.83 -17.76
CA PHE A 688 19.06 4.59 -16.40
C PHE A 688 18.69 5.75 -15.47
N VAL A 689 18.17 5.42 -14.28
CA VAL A 689 17.81 6.39 -13.23
C VAL A 689 18.16 5.81 -11.86
N ASP A 690 19.01 6.52 -11.11
CA ASP A 690 19.27 6.25 -9.69
C ASP A 690 18.61 7.33 -8.81
N ALA A 691 17.32 7.11 -8.53
CA ALA A 691 16.56 7.93 -7.58
C ALA A 691 15.38 7.10 -7.04
N PRO A 692 15.29 6.85 -5.71
CA PRO A 692 14.21 6.03 -5.13
C PRO A 692 12.77 6.52 -5.35
N ASN A 693 12.60 7.76 -5.84
CA ASN A 693 11.31 8.42 -6.03
C ASN A 693 11.03 8.76 -7.51
N GLU A 694 11.89 8.38 -8.46
CA GLU A 694 11.61 8.59 -9.89
C GLU A 694 10.88 7.41 -10.51
N ALA A 695 10.10 7.70 -11.56
CA ALA A 695 9.42 6.67 -12.34
C ALA A 695 10.45 5.77 -13.03
N LYS A 696 10.35 4.45 -12.81
CA LYS A 696 11.08 3.39 -13.51
C LYS A 696 10.97 3.58 -15.04
N ARG A 697 12.05 3.31 -15.79
CA ARG A 697 12.16 3.64 -17.22
C ARG A 697 12.71 2.50 -18.08
N GLU A 698 12.07 1.35 -17.96
CA GLU A 698 12.36 0.13 -18.70
C GLU A 698 12.16 0.31 -20.21
N GLY A 699 12.75 -0.58 -21.01
CA GLY A 699 12.56 -0.62 -22.47
C GLY A 699 11.08 -0.72 -22.85
N PHE A 700 10.37 -1.67 -22.23
CA PHE A 700 8.91 -1.74 -22.19
C PHE A 700 8.43 -1.63 -20.75
N HIS A 701 7.69 -0.57 -20.46
CA HIS A 701 7.11 -0.29 -19.16
C HIS A 701 5.57 -0.33 -19.29
N LEU A 702 4.98 -1.42 -18.81
CA LEU A 702 3.53 -1.63 -18.75
C LEU A 702 3.06 -1.21 -17.35
N TYR A 703 2.20 -0.20 -17.26
CA TYR A 703 1.84 0.46 -15.99
C TYR A 703 0.34 0.70 -15.86
N ASN A 704 -0.22 0.35 -14.69
CA ASN A 704 -1.62 0.61 -14.32
C ASN A 704 -2.64 0.16 -15.40
N LEU A 705 -2.35 -0.93 -16.10
CA LEU A 705 -3.28 -1.49 -17.09
C LEU A 705 -4.38 -2.33 -16.43
N GLY A 706 -4.23 -2.71 -15.16
CA GLY A 706 -5.16 -3.57 -14.44
C GLY A 706 -5.24 -4.96 -15.07
N ASP A 707 -6.42 -5.57 -15.00
CA ASP A 707 -6.64 -6.94 -15.50
C ASP A 707 -6.64 -7.03 -17.03
N TRP A 708 -5.98 -8.08 -17.54
CA TRP A 708 -6.00 -8.49 -18.93
C TRP A 708 -7.44 -8.61 -19.45
N SER A 709 -7.66 -8.11 -20.68
CA SER A 709 -8.94 -8.23 -21.36
C SER A 709 -8.77 -8.77 -22.77
N ALA A 710 -9.61 -9.74 -23.14
CA ALA A 710 -9.71 -10.24 -24.51
C ALA A 710 -10.08 -9.15 -25.53
N SER A 711 -10.65 -8.02 -25.10
CA SER A 711 -10.93 -6.87 -25.97
C SER A 711 -9.73 -5.98 -26.25
N ARG A 712 -8.68 -6.05 -25.42
CA ARG A 712 -7.45 -5.23 -25.46
C ARG A 712 -6.29 -6.06 -24.90
N PRO A 713 -5.91 -7.18 -25.56
CA PRO A 713 -4.88 -8.07 -25.02
C PRO A 713 -3.51 -7.39 -25.10
N THR A 714 -2.77 -7.45 -24.00
CA THR A 714 -1.38 -6.98 -23.91
C THR A 714 -0.46 -8.18 -23.75
N TYR A 715 0.59 -8.28 -24.57
CA TYR A 715 1.57 -9.36 -24.53
C TYR A 715 2.90 -8.96 -25.20
N ILE A 716 3.98 -9.64 -24.82
CA ILE A 716 5.29 -9.57 -25.49
C ILE A 716 5.76 -11.00 -25.74
N ASP A 717 5.72 -11.44 -26.99
CA ASP A 717 6.04 -12.81 -27.40
C ASP A 717 7.18 -12.88 -28.42
N SER A 718 7.98 -13.96 -28.37
CA SER A 718 8.95 -14.38 -29.40
C SER A 718 9.98 -13.31 -29.82
N SER A 719 10.08 -12.22 -29.06
CA SER A 719 10.80 -10.99 -29.40
C SER A 719 12.22 -10.98 -28.83
N SER A 720 13.05 -10.03 -29.24
CA SER A 720 14.45 -9.94 -28.81
C SER A 720 14.79 -8.55 -28.29
N SER A 721 15.53 -8.49 -27.18
CA SER A 721 15.98 -7.24 -26.56
C SER A 721 17.50 -7.22 -26.47
N ASP A 722 18.11 -6.21 -27.09
CA ASP A 722 19.55 -6.06 -27.32
C ASP A 722 20.10 -4.71 -26.83
N GLY A 723 20.63 -4.66 -25.61
CA GLY A 723 21.39 -3.53 -25.10
C GLY A 723 20.62 -2.25 -24.71
N ASP A 724 21.12 -1.39 -23.82
CA ASP A 724 22.19 -1.64 -22.83
C ASP A 724 22.19 -0.56 -21.73
N TYR A 725 21.04 -0.22 -21.16
CA TYR A 725 20.92 0.95 -20.27
C TYR A 725 20.14 0.72 -18.99
N TYR A 726 19.01 0.05 -19.04
CA TYR A 726 18.14 -0.24 -17.90
C TYR A 726 17.28 -1.46 -18.20
N SER A 727 16.51 -1.94 -17.22
CA SER A 727 15.71 -3.16 -17.33
C SER A 727 14.84 -3.23 -18.61
N ALA A 728 14.73 -4.42 -19.22
CA ALA A 728 14.14 -4.55 -20.55
C ALA A 728 12.61 -4.53 -20.55
N ILE A 729 11.98 -5.27 -19.64
CA ILE A 729 10.52 -5.42 -19.53
C ILE A 729 10.11 -5.23 -18.06
N GLY A 730 9.18 -4.32 -17.78
CA GLY A 730 8.63 -4.05 -16.45
C GLY A 730 7.09 -4.03 -16.44
N LEU A 731 6.46 -4.82 -15.58
CA LEU A 731 5.00 -4.93 -15.42
C LEU A 731 4.57 -4.47 -14.02
N TRP A 732 3.93 -3.30 -13.96
CA TRP A 732 3.48 -2.61 -12.76
C TRP A 732 1.96 -2.43 -12.82
N ASP A 733 1.23 -2.84 -11.77
CA ASP A 733 -0.25 -2.82 -11.69
C ASP A 733 -0.94 -3.25 -13.00
N THR A 734 -0.42 -4.35 -13.58
CA THR A 734 -0.78 -4.92 -14.88
C THR A 734 -0.83 -6.43 -14.71
N ASN A 735 -2.00 -7.04 -14.86
CA ASN A 735 -2.26 -8.42 -14.47
C ASN A 735 -2.64 -9.29 -15.68
N GLY A 736 -2.27 -10.58 -15.68
CA GLY A 736 -2.67 -11.56 -16.70
C GLY A 736 -2.02 -11.43 -18.09
N ALA A 737 -1.02 -10.58 -18.27
CA ALA A 737 -0.24 -10.45 -19.50
C ALA A 737 0.81 -11.58 -19.62
N PRO A 738 0.89 -12.27 -20.78
CA PRO A 738 1.97 -13.22 -21.06
C PRO A 738 3.21 -12.51 -21.62
N ILE A 739 4.36 -12.86 -21.07
CA ILE A 739 5.70 -12.46 -21.50
C ILE A 739 6.44 -13.77 -21.86
N THR A 740 6.48 -14.10 -23.14
CA THR A 740 6.75 -15.48 -23.60
C THR A 740 7.81 -15.58 -24.70
N ASN A 741 8.62 -16.64 -24.68
CA ASN A 741 9.55 -17.01 -25.75
C ASN A 741 10.60 -15.92 -26.13
N ASN A 742 10.79 -14.89 -25.29
CA ASN A 742 11.66 -13.75 -25.62
C ASN A 742 13.14 -14.05 -25.37
N VAL A 743 14.02 -13.37 -26.10
CA VAL A 743 15.48 -13.42 -25.93
C VAL A 743 16.00 -12.07 -25.46
N VAL A 744 16.29 -11.94 -24.16
CA VAL A 744 16.84 -10.70 -23.57
C VAL A 744 18.35 -10.85 -23.37
N TYR A 745 19.11 -9.93 -23.95
CA TYR A 745 20.56 -9.88 -23.94
C TYR A 745 21.05 -8.49 -23.55
N ASN A 746 22.11 -8.44 -22.73
CA ASN A 746 22.89 -7.23 -22.44
C ASN A 746 22.03 -6.14 -21.78
N THR A 747 21.82 -6.25 -20.47
CA THR A 747 20.96 -5.35 -19.68
C THR A 747 21.60 -5.01 -18.34
N TYR A 748 21.20 -3.87 -17.76
CA TYR A 748 21.56 -3.45 -16.40
C TYR A 748 20.35 -3.57 -15.46
N GLU A 749 20.60 -3.78 -14.17
CA GLU A 749 19.58 -4.04 -13.14
C GLU A 749 18.91 -5.41 -13.36
N SER A 750 17.72 -5.47 -13.96
CA SER A 750 17.00 -6.71 -14.28
C SER A 750 16.88 -6.92 -15.79
N ALA A 751 16.43 -8.09 -16.23
CA ALA A 751 15.94 -8.28 -17.59
C ALA A 751 14.41 -8.15 -17.64
N ILE A 752 13.71 -8.85 -16.75
CA ILE A 752 12.25 -8.87 -16.65
C ILE A 752 11.84 -8.66 -15.20
N VAL A 753 10.94 -7.69 -14.96
CA VAL A 753 10.37 -7.38 -13.64
C VAL A 753 8.84 -7.47 -13.71
N ILE A 754 8.23 -8.25 -12.82
CA ILE A 754 6.77 -8.35 -12.72
C ILE A 754 6.30 -8.20 -11.27
N GLU A 755 5.51 -7.16 -11.04
CA GLU A 755 4.83 -6.88 -9.76
C GLU A 755 3.34 -7.24 -9.81
N GLY A 756 2.69 -7.05 -10.97
CA GLY A 756 1.28 -7.36 -11.20
C GLY A 756 0.97 -8.86 -11.26
N GLN A 757 -0.28 -9.21 -10.95
CA GLN A 757 -0.73 -10.55 -10.60
C GLN A 757 -1.07 -11.44 -11.81
N ASN A 758 -0.99 -12.76 -11.64
CA ASN A 758 -1.46 -13.76 -12.62
C ASN A 758 -0.80 -13.67 -14.02
N ASN A 759 0.30 -12.91 -14.14
CA ASN A 759 1.10 -12.84 -15.35
C ASN A 759 1.85 -14.16 -15.59
N ILE A 760 2.25 -14.41 -16.83
CA ILE A 760 2.94 -15.65 -17.23
C ILE A 760 4.29 -15.30 -17.82
N MET A 761 5.37 -15.78 -17.22
CA MET A 761 6.71 -15.81 -17.82
C MET A 761 7.01 -17.22 -18.29
N GLN A 762 6.96 -17.47 -19.60
CA GLN A 762 7.24 -18.80 -20.15
C GLN A 762 8.28 -18.80 -21.27
N LYS A 763 9.26 -19.71 -21.21
CA LYS A 763 10.29 -19.94 -22.25
C LYS A 763 11.13 -18.71 -22.60
N ASN A 764 11.32 -17.75 -21.69
CA ASN A 764 12.23 -16.63 -21.97
C ASN A 764 13.68 -17.08 -21.76
N LEU A 765 14.57 -16.68 -22.68
CA LEU A 765 16.02 -16.78 -22.55
C LEU A 765 16.57 -15.43 -22.10
N VAL A 766 17.27 -15.40 -20.97
CA VAL A 766 17.92 -14.21 -20.43
C VAL A 766 19.42 -14.47 -20.31
N SER A 767 20.24 -13.59 -20.88
CA SER A 767 21.70 -13.66 -20.83
C SER A 767 22.34 -12.30 -20.63
N THR A 768 23.49 -12.29 -19.96
CA THR A 768 24.40 -11.14 -19.87
C THR A 768 23.74 -9.98 -19.13
N VAL A 769 23.53 -10.18 -17.83
CA VAL A 769 22.87 -9.23 -16.92
C VAL A 769 23.88 -8.64 -15.95
N TYR A 770 24.07 -7.33 -16.05
CA TYR A 770 24.96 -6.53 -15.21
C TYR A 770 24.21 -5.90 -14.03
N TRP A 771 24.84 -5.84 -12.86
CA TRP A 771 24.34 -5.03 -11.75
C TRP A 771 24.47 -3.54 -12.12
N SER A 772 23.47 -2.73 -11.79
CA SER A 772 23.50 -1.25 -11.85
C SER A 772 24.77 -0.60 -11.26
N ASP A 773 25.49 -1.23 -10.32
CA ASP A 773 26.82 -0.81 -9.87
C ASP A 773 27.87 -0.71 -11.00
N VAL A 774 27.74 -1.52 -12.06
CA VAL A 774 28.60 -1.44 -13.26
C VAL A 774 28.23 -0.23 -14.11
N ALA A 775 26.94 0.17 -14.09
CA ALA A 775 26.51 1.41 -14.71
C ALA A 775 26.96 2.65 -13.90
N GLN A 776 27.07 2.57 -12.57
CA GLN A 776 27.53 3.68 -11.72
C GLN A 776 28.45 3.22 -10.57
N PRO A 777 29.75 2.98 -10.84
CA PRO A 777 30.73 2.57 -9.82
C PRO A 777 30.89 3.57 -8.65
N GLU A 778 30.50 4.83 -8.84
CA GLU A 778 30.51 5.89 -7.83
C GLU A 778 29.42 5.74 -6.76
N TYR A 779 28.26 5.13 -7.10
CA TYR A 779 27.15 4.90 -6.18
C TYR A 779 27.11 3.46 -5.64
N ALA A 780 27.93 2.56 -6.20
CA ALA A 780 28.17 1.21 -5.70
C ALA A 780 28.44 1.08 -4.17
N PRO A 781 29.07 2.06 -3.47
CA PRO A 781 29.22 2.03 -2.01
C PRO A 781 27.92 2.26 -1.20
N PHE A 782 26.83 2.65 -1.86
CA PHE A 782 25.56 3.04 -1.24
C PHE A 782 24.36 2.25 -1.78
N ASN A 783 24.49 1.61 -2.94
CA ASN A 783 23.43 0.85 -3.58
C ASN A 783 23.06 -0.40 -2.75
N SER A 784 21.87 -0.38 -2.16
CA SER A 784 21.29 -1.52 -1.42
C SER A 784 20.47 -2.47 -2.30
N ASN A 785 20.26 -2.15 -3.58
CA ASN A 785 19.44 -2.97 -4.47
C ASN A 785 20.20 -4.24 -4.91
N TRP A 786 19.47 -5.34 -5.01
CA TRP A 786 20.00 -6.67 -5.29
C TRP A 786 19.04 -7.43 -6.21
N ASP A 787 18.73 -6.85 -7.36
CA ASP A 787 17.69 -7.41 -8.23
C ASP A 787 18.14 -8.67 -8.97
N GLY A 788 17.14 -9.46 -9.37
CA GLY A 788 17.33 -10.66 -10.16
C GLY A 788 17.29 -10.35 -11.64
N ALA A 789 17.97 -11.17 -12.45
CA ALA A 789 17.78 -11.12 -13.90
C ALA A 789 16.30 -11.32 -14.28
N ILE A 790 15.59 -12.20 -13.57
CA ILE A 790 14.12 -12.20 -13.53
C ILE A 790 13.65 -11.90 -12.10
N VAL A 791 12.73 -10.93 -11.96
CA VAL A 791 12.04 -10.61 -10.70
C VAL A 791 10.55 -10.95 -10.83
N SER A 792 10.03 -11.85 -9.98
CA SER A 792 8.61 -12.23 -9.94
C SER A 792 8.03 -12.06 -8.54
N LYS A 793 7.06 -11.16 -8.39
CA LYS A 793 6.28 -11.06 -7.14
C LYS A 793 5.06 -11.99 -7.14
N THR A 794 4.37 -12.10 -8.28
CA THR A 794 3.01 -12.68 -8.35
C THR A 794 2.70 -13.35 -9.70
N ALA A 795 3.75 -13.84 -10.40
CA ALA A 795 3.67 -14.38 -11.75
C ALA A 795 4.27 -15.79 -11.88
N THR A 796 3.56 -16.65 -12.61
CA THR A 796 3.94 -18.05 -12.89
C THR A 796 5.16 -18.10 -13.80
N SER A 797 6.16 -18.94 -13.47
CA SER A 797 7.45 -18.99 -14.16
C SER A 797 7.74 -20.40 -14.68
N VAL A 798 7.71 -20.60 -16.00
CA VAL A 798 7.80 -21.93 -16.65
C VAL A 798 8.83 -21.98 -17.78
N ASP A 799 9.63 -23.03 -17.87
CA ASP A 799 10.58 -23.28 -18.99
C ASP A 799 11.64 -22.17 -19.25
N ASN A 800 11.79 -21.15 -18.40
CA ASN A 800 12.72 -20.04 -18.65
C ASN A 800 14.18 -20.48 -18.46
N SER A 801 15.12 -19.83 -19.14
CA SER A 801 16.55 -20.10 -19.04
C SER A 801 17.31 -18.81 -18.75
N VAL A 802 17.95 -18.74 -17.59
CA VAL A 802 18.73 -17.57 -17.16
C VAL A 802 20.20 -17.96 -17.02
N SER A 803 21.07 -17.20 -17.67
CA SER A 803 22.53 -17.43 -17.65
C SER A 803 23.34 -16.14 -17.69
N SER A 804 24.63 -16.23 -17.38
CA SER A 804 25.58 -15.12 -17.49
C SER A 804 25.19 -13.87 -16.67
N VAL A 805 24.92 -14.06 -15.38
CA VAL A 805 24.34 -13.04 -14.47
C VAL A 805 25.33 -12.66 -13.36
N GLN A 806 25.53 -11.35 -13.14
CA GLN A 806 26.46 -10.88 -12.08
C GLN A 806 25.97 -11.10 -10.64
N ARG A 807 24.65 -11.05 -10.39
CA ARG A 807 24.05 -11.32 -9.08
C ARG A 807 23.13 -12.56 -9.11
N LEU A 808 21.82 -12.34 -9.10
CA LEU A 808 20.82 -13.37 -8.86
C LEU A 808 20.13 -13.74 -10.17
N SER A 809 20.01 -15.02 -10.53
CA SER A 809 19.25 -15.42 -11.72
C SER A 809 17.76 -15.13 -11.55
N TYR A 810 17.18 -15.54 -10.42
CA TYR A 810 15.77 -15.35 -10.12
C TYR A 810 15.57 -14.79 -8.71
N ARG A 811 14.85 -13.68 -8.61
CA ARG A 811 14.34 -13.09 -7.37
C ARG A 811 12.82 -13.29 -7.35
N ILE A 812 12.34 -14.24 -6.54
CA ILE A 812 10.93 -14.64 -6.49
C ILE A 812 10.33 -14.38 -5.10
N GLN A 813 9.00 -14.23 -5.02
CA GLN A 813 8.30 -13.95 -3.77
C GLN A 813 7.42 -15.14 -3.35
N GLY A 814 7.35 -15.44 -2.05
CA GLY A 814 6.39 -16.40 -1.50
C GLY A 814 4.98 -15.82 -1.37
N ASN A 815 3.98 -16.71 -1.20
CA ASN A 815 2.57 -16.31 -1.06
C ASN A 815 2.35 -15.38 0.15
N SER A 816 1.44 -14.41 -0.01
CA SER A 816 1.06 -13.45 1.04
C SER A 816 0.16 -14.08 2.12
N CYS A 817 0.19 -13.51 3.32
CA CYS A 817 -0.58 -14.03 4.46
C CYS A 817 -2.09 -13.77 4.31
N PRO A 818 -2.96 -14.74 4.68
CA PRO A 818 -4.39 -14.52 4.84
C PRO A 818 -4.68 -13.34 5.77
N GLY A 819 -5.53 -12.41 5.33
CA GLY A 819 -5.85 -11.18 6.05
C GLY A 819 -5.12 -9.94 5.55
N THR A 820 -4.12 -10.08 4.68
CA THR A 820 -3.69 -8.96 3.81
C THR A 820 -4.70 -8.78 2.67
N ILE A 821 -4.74 -7.59 2.06
CA ILE A 821 -5.69 -7.25 0.96
C ILE A 821 -5.26 -7.90 -0.38
N LEU A 822 -4.12 -8.59 -0.41
CA LEU A 822 -3.65 -9.38 -1.54
C LEU A 822 -4.31 -10.78 -1.53
N PRO A 823 -4.63 -11.38 -2.69
CA PRO A 823 -5.23 -12.71 -2.76
C PRO A 823 -4.40 -13.79 -2.07
N THR A 824 -5.07 -14.72 -1.37
CA THR A 824 -4.44 -15.85 -0.67
C THR A 824 -3.88 -16.93 -1.59
N ASP A 825 -4.35 -16.96 -2.84
CA ASP A 825 -4.20 -18.08 -3.77
C ASP A 825 -3.29 -17.72 -4.96
N ILE A 826 -2.23 -16.95 -4.70
CA ILE A 826 -1.17 -16.65 -5.68
C ILE A 826 -0.28 -17.90 -5.81
N ASP A 827 -0.58 -18.78 -6.76
CA ASP A 827 0.25 -19.97 -7.02
C ASP A 827 1.48 -19.56 -7.86
N ASN A 828 2.51 -19.04 -7.18
CA ASN A 828 3.83 -18.70 -7.74
C ASN A 828 4.60 -19.98 -8.10
N ASP A 829 4.06 -20.74 -9.04
CA ASP A 829 4.55 -22.03 -9.47
C ASP A 829 5.80 -21.84 -10.35
N TYR A 830 6.93 -22.34 -9.85
CA TYR A 830 8.24 -22.24 -10.50
C TYR A 830 8.60 -23.62 -11.07
N ASP A 831 8.35 -23.81 -12.36
CA ASP A 831 8.37 -25.11 -13.03
C ASP A 831 9.38 -25.17 -14.19
N ASN A 832 10.22 -26.20 -14.22
CA ASN A 832 11.13 -26.50 -15.34
C ASN A 832 12.05 -25.34 -15.79
N ASN A 833 12.39 -24.41 -14.89
CA ASN A 833 13.30 -23.30 -15.21
C ASN A 833 14.77 -23.75 -15.07
N GLU A 834 15.66 -23.10 -15.81
CA GLU A 834 17.11 -23.33 -15.79
C GLU A 834 17.87 -22.10 -15.27
N ALA A 835 18.90 -22.35 -14.46
CA ALA A 835 19.87 -21.35 -14.00
C ALA A 835 21.31 -21.90 -14.08
N HIS A 836 22.22 -21.14 -14.70
CA HIS A 836 23.67 -21.39 -14.63
C HIS A 836 24.49 -20.09 -14.75
N SER A 837 25.81 -20.17 -14.55
CA SER A 837 26.75 -19.05 -14.80
C SER A 837 26.37 -17.74 -14.09
N TYR A 838 26.00 -17.84 -12.81
CA TYR A 838 25.55 -16.76 -11.93
C TYR A 838 26.42 -16.61 -10.68
N MET A 839 26.14 -15.62 -9.82
CA MET A 839 26.63 -15.59 -8.43
C MET A 839 25.65 -16.30 -7.46
N SER A 840 24.34 -16.15 -7.66
CA SER A 840 23.31 -16.97 -7.02
C SER A 840 22.14 -17.30 -7.95
N GLY A 841 21.52 -18.47 -7.77
CA GLY A 841 20.45 -18.99 -8.63
C GLY A 841 19.08 -18.45 -8.24
N VAL A 842 18.35 -19.18 -7.40
CA VAL A 842 16.96 -18.87 -7.02
C VAL A 842 16.84 -18.34 -5.58
N ASN A 843 16.34 -17.11 -5.43
CA ASN A 843 16.24 -16.42 -4.14
C ASN A 843 14.80 -16.00 -3.82
N ILE A 844 14.36 -16.25 -2.59
CA ILE A 844 12.97 -16.10 -2.15
C ILE A 844 12.88 -15.03 -1.05
N TRP A 845 12.31 -13.86 -1.36
CA TRP A 845 12.26 -12.71 -0.45
C TRP A 845 10.84 -12.19 -0.20
N PRO A 846 10.61 -11.46 0.91
CA PRO A 846 9.41 -10.63 1.10
C PRO A 846 9.39 -9.43 0.13
N THR A 847 8.24 -8.75 0.08
CA THR A 847 8.01 -7.52 -0.69
C THR A 847 8.97 -6.39 -0.30
N ASP A 848 9.39 -5.57 -1.27
CA ASP A 848 10.19 -4.36 -1.03
C ASP A 848 9.57 -3.43 0.02
N PRO A 849 10.38 -2.72 0.82
CA PRO A 849 9.94 -2.00 2.02
C PRO A 849 9.06 -0.76 1.77
N GLY A 850 8.64 -0.50 0.52
CA GLY A 850 7.76 0.61 0.14
C GLY A 850 6.27 0.37 0.38
N PHE A 851 5.81 -0.89 0.41
CA PHE A 851 4.41 -1.20 0.67
C PHE A 851 4.07 -1.06 2.17
N GLN A 852 3.26 -0.05 2.51
CA GLN A 852 2.60 0.01 3.81
C GLN A 852 1.51 -1.06 3.87
N TYR A 853 1.79 -2.16 4.59
CA TYR A 853 0.73 -3.04 5.06
C TYR A 853 -0.13 -2.33 6.09
N ASP A 854 -1.43 -2.65 6.10
CA ASP A 854 -2.39 -2.11 7.08
C ASP A 854 -1.96 -2.43 8.52
N THR A 855 -2.34 -1.55 9.46
CA THR A 855 -1.89 -1.56 10.86
C THR A 855 -2.63 -2.61 11.71
N THR A 856 -2.78 -3.84 11.21
CA THR A 856 -3.43 -4.93 11.92
C THR A 856 -2.60 -5.34 13.14
N THR A 857 -3.10 -5.04 14.34
CA THR A 857 -2.41 -5.26 15.63
C THR A 857 -2.46 -6.72 16.10
N THR A 858 -2.21 -7.67 15.18
CA THR A 858 -2.45 -9.10 15.40
C THR A 858 -1.35 -9.95 14.77
N HIS A 859 -0.78 -10.86 15.57
CA HIS A 859 0.12 -11.91 15.10
C HIS A 859 -0.68 -12.99 14.35
N ILE A 860 -1.16 -12.69 13.14
CA ILE A 860 -1.95 -13.63 12.33
C ILE A 860 -1.04 -14.77 11.84
N PHE A 861 -1.43 -16.01 12.13
CA PHE A 861 -0.78 -17.19 11.57
C PHE A 861 -1.13 -17.33 10.08
N GLY A 862 -0.24 -16.83 9.22
CA GLY A 862 -0.21 -17.19 7.80
C GLY A 862 0.32 -18.61 7.61
N ASN A 863 -0.19 -19.31 6.60
CA ASN A 863 0.32 -20.62 6.18
C ASN A 863 0.83 -20.50 4.74
N ASN A 864 1.98 -19.85 4.61
CA ASN A 864 2.56 -19.49 3.33
C ASN A 864 3.35 -20.69 2.77
N SER A 865 3.42 -20.81 1.45
CA SER A 865 4.28 -21.81 0.82
C SER A 865 4.86 -21.32 -0.50
N MET A 866 5.85 -22.04 -1.01
CA MET A 866 6.37 -21.90 -2.36
C MET A 866 6.81 -23.28 -2.86
N THR A 867 6.65 -23.53 -4.17
CA THR A 867 7.12 -24.77 -4.80
C THR A 867 8.08 -24.45 -5.95
N ILE A 868 9.31 -24.96 -5.83
CA ILE A 868 10.29 -25.04 -6.92
C ILE A 868 10.27 -26.47 -7.43
N ARG A 869 9.94 -26.68 -8.71
CA ARG A 869 9.78 -28.02 -9.29
C ARG A 869 10.35 -28.21 -10.68
N ASN A 870 10.71 -29.45 -11.00
CA ASN A 870 11.27 -29.92 -12.29
C ASN A 870 12.51 -29.14 -12.82
N SER A 871 13.13 -28.29 -11.99
CA SER A 871 14.07 -27.26 -12.42
C SER A 871 15.54 -27.74 -12.40
N LEU A 872 16.40 -27.10 -13.20
CA LEU A 872 17.81 -27.46 -13.37
C LEU A 872 18.71 -26.30 -12.93
N VAL A 873 19.62 -26.55 -11.97
CA VAL A 873 20.49 -25.49 -11.44
C VAL A 873 21.94 -25.94 -11.29
N ILE A 874 22.88 -25.15 -11.85
CA ILE A 874 24.27 -25.56 -12.10
C ILE A 874 25.27 -24.53 -11.56
N GLY A 875 26.14 -24.99 -10.64
CA GLY A 875 27.32 -24.28 -10.16
C GLY A 875 28.48 -24.26 -11.17
N ALA A 876 29.69 -23.94 -10.72
CA ALA A 876 30.84 -23.76 -11.62
C ALA A 876 31.34 -25.09 -12.25
N ILE A 877 31.17 -25.23 -13.58
CA ILE A 877 31.56 -26.43 -14.34
C ILE A 877 33.09 -26.55 -14.51
N THR A 878 33.79 -25.43 -14.73
CA THR A 878 35.22 -25.40 -15.08
C THR A 878 36.06 -24.55 -14.11
N PRO A 879 37.27 -24.99 -13.71
CA PRO A 879 38.06 -24.36 -12.65
C PRO A 879 39.19 -23.42 -13.16
N ASN A 880 39.14 -22.98 -14.41
CA ASN A 880 40.35 -22.52 -15.12
C ASN A 880 40.74 -21.04 -14.87
N ASP A 881 39.81 -20.19 -14.45
CA ASP A 881 40.10 -18.82 -14.01
C ASP A 881 39.38 -18.53 -12.69
N CYS A 882 40.03 -17.75 -11.84
CA CYS A 882 39.66 -17.46 -10.47
C CYS A 882 39.51 -15.96 -10.19
N SER A 883 39.65 -15.11 -11.20
CA SER A 883 39.59 -13.65 -11.05
C SER A 883 38.16 -13.11 -10.85
N ASP A 884 37.14 -13.77 -11.40
CA ASP A 884 35.77 -13.24 -11.49
C ASP A 884 34.77 -13.77 -10.45
N VAL A 885 35.23 -14.45 -9.39
CA VAL A 885 34.35 -14.74 -8.25
C VAL A 885 34.34 -13.51 -7.34
N PRO A 886 33.22 -12.76 -7.23
CA PRO A 886 33.21 -11.48 -6.51
C PRO A 886 33.61 -11.67 -5.07
N ASP A 887 34.42 -10.75 -4.52
CA ASP A 887 34.80 -10.87 -3.12
C ASP A 887 33.65 -10.50 -2.16
N THR A 888 32.91 -11.51 -1.74
CA THR A 888 31.84 -11.39 -0.75
C THR A 888 32.32 -10.99 0.65
N THR A 889 33.63 -11.06 0.94
CA THR A 889 34.17 -10.81 2.30
C THR A 889 34.32 -9.32 2.62
N THR A 890 34.72 -8.49 1.65
CA THR A 890 34.94 -7.04 1.86
C THR A 890 33.68 -6.17 1.82
N ARG A 891 32.54 -6.69 1.34
CA ARG A 891 31.27 -5.92 1.28
C ARG A 891 30.26 -6.23 2.41
N SER A 892 30.50 -7.17 3.32
CA SER A 892 29.56 -7.42 4.44
C SER A 892 29.66 -6.40 5.59
N GLU A 893 30.78 -5.69 5.74
CA GLU A 893 31.03 -4.80 6.89
C GLU A 893 30.46 -3.37 6.73
N GLN A 894 30.05 -2.98 5.51
CA GLN A 894 29.83 -1.56 5.17
C GLN A 894 28.35 -1.18 4.93
N TYR A 895 27.44 -2.15 4.76
CA TYR A 895 26.05 -1.95 4.34
C TYR A 895 25.11 -2.51 5.42
N GLY A 896 24.63 -1.65 6.32
CA GLY A 896 23.88 -2.09 7.51
C GLY A 896 22.51 -2.72 7.21
N SER A 897 22.24 -3.85 7.88
CA SER A 897 20.97 -4.58 8.11
C SER A 897 19.95 -4.84 6.98
N LYS A 898 19.99 -4.19 5.81
CA LYS A 898 18.89 -4.19 4.82
C LYS A 898 19.09 -5.05 3.56
N ALA A 899 20.26 -5.64 3.35
CA ALA A 899 20.61 -6.30 2.07
C ALA A 899 21.27 -7.69 2.24
N ILE A 900 21.16 -8.32 3.42
CA ILE A 900 22.17 -9.28 3.88
C ILE A 900 21.71 -10.70 4.32
N PRO A 901 20.84 -11.44 3.61
CA PRO A 901 20.70 -12.89 3.84
C PRO A 901 21.82 -13.71 3.18
N ILE A 902 22.27 -13.30 1.99
CA ILE A 902 23.06 -14.15 1.08
C ILE A 902 24.58 -13.95 1.26
N VAL A 903 25.04 -12.70 1.38
CA VAL A 903 26.49 -12.36 1.33
C VAL A 903 27.22 -12.81 2.60
N SER A 904 26.63 -12.52 3.76
CA SER A 904 27.14 -12.95 5.07
C SER A 904 27.23 -14.46 5.20
N ALA A 905 26.29 -15.19 4.58
CA ALA A 905 26.19 -16.64 4.65
C ALA A 905 27.44 -17.37 4.13
N ILE A 906 28.18 -16.73 3.22
CA ILE A 906 29.32 -17.35 2.55
C ILE A 906 30.67 -16.84 3.10
N SER A 907 30.69 -15.69 3.79
CA SER A 907 31.92 -15.08 4.33
C SER A 907 32.21 -15.40 5.82
N SER A 908 31.19 -15.57 6.68
CA SER A 908 31.38 -15.69 8.14
C SER A 908 32.26 -16.88 8.57
N SER A 909 32.35 -17.92 7.74
CA SER A 909 33.01 -19.20 8.04
C SER A 909 34.55 -19.14 8.04
N GLY A 910 35.15 -17.96 7.91
CA GLY A 910 36.61 -17.78 7.81
C GLY A 910 37.19 -18.29 6.49
N SER A 911 36.35 -18.44 5.47
CA SER A 911 36.71 -18.86 4.11
C SER A 911 36.26 -17.79 3.10
N PRO A 912 36.98 -17.58 1.98
CA PRO A 912 36.48 -16.74 0.90
C PRO A 912 35.15 -17.29 0.37
N GLY A 913 34.07 -16.51 0.43
CA GLY A 913 32.75 -17.00 0.04
C GLY A 913 32.61 -17.17 -1.47
N GLY A 914 32.07 -18.32 -1.91
CA GLY A 914 31.78 -18.66 -3.31
C GLY A 914 30.32 -18.44 -3.69
N ARG A 915 29.76 -19.33 -4.54
CA ARG A 915 28.40 -19.25 -5.08
C ARG A 915 27.38 -19.98 -4.19
N SER A 916 26.13 -19.53 -4.21
CA SER A 916 25.03 -20.23 -3.53
C SER A 916 23.80 -20.28 -4.43
N ASP A 917 23.19 -21.45 -4.64
CA ASP A 917 21.90 -21.48 -5.34
C ASP A 917 20.75 -21.06 -4.42
N ILE A 918 20.09 -22.00 -3.73
CA ILE A 918 18.90 -21.72 -2.93
C ILE A 918 19.28 -21.33 -1.49
N SER A 919 18.82 -20.17 -1.04
CA SER A 919 18.77 -19.82 0.38
C SER A 919 17.47 -20.30 1.01
N PHE A 920 17.48 -20.68 2.30
CA PHE A 920 16.26 -20.88 3.08
C PHE A 920 15.38 -19.62 3.00
N PRO A 921 14.05 -19.74 2.87
CA PRO A 921 13.16 -18.59 2.68
C PRO A 921 12.92 -17.83 3.99
N TYR A 922 12.58 -16.54 3.87
CA TYR A 922 11.98 -15.76 4.96
C TYR A 922 10.54 -15.46 4.57
N PHE A 923 9.60 -16.17 5.17
CA PHE A 923 8.19 -15.79 5.13
C PHE A 923 7.92 -14.83 6.30
N SER A 924 8.62 -13.70 6.38
CA SER A 924 8.51 -12.71 7.47
C SER A 924 8.99 -11.31 7.04
N ARG A 925 8.86 -10.31 7.92
CA ARG A 925 9.33 -8.92 7.71
C ARG A 925 10.62 -8.65 8.49
N ASP A 926 11.45 -7.73 8.01
CA ASP A 926 12.65 -7.24 8.72
C ASP A 926 12.31 -6.63 10.10
N ASN A 927 13.16 -6.88 11.11
CA ASN A 927 13.01 -6.38 12.48
C ASN A 927 13.87 -5.14 12.82
N MET A 928 14.84 -4.76 11.97
CA MET A 928 15.52 -3.45 11.98
C MET A 928 16.11 -2.94 13.32
N MET A 929 16.43 -3.84 14.26
CA MET A 929 17.17 -3.49 15.48
C MET A 929 18.57 -2.93 15.12
N PRO A 930 19.07 -1.84 15.76
CA PRO A 930 18.60 -1.18 16.99
C PRO A 930 17.96 0.20 16.75
N VAL A 931 17.13 0.38 15.71
CA VAL A 931 16.69 1.74 15.28
C VAL A 931 15.32 2.17 15.84
N HIS A 932 14.56 1.26 16.45
CA HIS A 932 13.17 1.54 16.90
C HIS A 932 13.07 1.84 18.42
N PRO A 933 12.18 2.77 18.85
CA PRO A 933 12.03 3.13 20.25
C PRO A 933 11.03 2.25 21.01
N TRP A 934 11.38 1.97 22.28
CA TRP A 934 10.72 1.11 23.28
C TRP A 934 9.18 1.27 23.39
N SER A 935 8.61 2.43 23.04
CA SER A 935 7.17 2.69 23.11
C SER A 935 6.38 2.38 21.81
N SER A 936 6.92 1.53 20.92
CA SER A 936 6.30 1.18 19.63
C SER A 936 6.06 -0.33 19.51
N ILE A 937 4.80 -0.75 19.35
CA ILE A 937 4.45 -2.16 19.09
C ILE A 937 4.99 -2.56 17.70
N GLY A 938 5.79 -3.62 17.65
CA GLY A 938 6.25 -4.23 16.40
C GLY A 938 5.17 -5.11 15.78
N ALA A 939 4.84 -4.89 14.51
CA ALA A 939 3.91 -5.77 13.79
C ALA A 939 4.67 -6.98 13.22
N TYR A 940 4.90 -8.00 14.06
CA TYR A 940 5.59 -9.24 13.70
C TYR A 940 4.59 -10.40 13.48
N PRO A 941 4.15 -10.67 12.24
CA PRO A 941 3.24 -11.79 11.98
C PRO A 941 3.95 -13.14 12.21
N CYS A 942 3.40 -13.96 13.10
CA CYS A 942 3.91 -15.31 13.41
C CYS A 942 3.56 -16.29 12.28
N ILE A 943 4.35 -16.28 11.20
CA ILE A 943 4.03 -16.96 9.95
C ILE A 943 4.56 -18.40 9.92
N GLY A 944 3.66 -19.36 9.65
CA GLY A 944 4.02 -20.67 9.15
C GLY A 944 4.40 -20.59 7.67
N GLY A 945 5.55 -21.17 7.32
CA GLY A 945 6.11 -21.12 5.97
C GLY A 945 6.68 -22.47 5.55
N VAL A 946 6.46 -22.88 4.29
CA VAL A 946 7.04 -24.11 3.73
C VAL A 946 7.56 -23.89 2.31
N LEU A 947 8.87 -24.06 2.11
CA LEU A 947 9.44 -24.24 0.77
C LEU A 947 9.41 -25.72 0.38
N ARG A 948 8.88 -26.03 -0.80
CA ARG A 948 8.91 -27.36 -1.41
C ARG A 948 9.88 -27.34 -2.58
N ILE A 949 10.83 -28.28 -2.60
CA ILE A 949 11.78 -28.46 -3.71
C ILE A 949 11.57 -29.88 -4.25
N THR A 950 10.98 -30.03 -5.43
CA THR A 950 10.51 -31.33 -5.94
C THR A 950 10.99 -31.61 -7.35
N ASN A 951 11.69 -32.72 -7.55
CA ASN A 951 12.27 -33.09 -8.85
C ASN A 951 13.24 -32.02 -9.39
N VAL A 952 14.09 -31.46 -8.50
CA VAL A 952 15.09 -30.45 -8.86
C VAL A 952 16.46 -31.08 -8.96
N THR A 953 17.20 -30.73 -10.02
CA THR A 953 18.57 -31.17 -10.25
C THR A 953 19.56 -30.11 -9.87
N PHE A 954 20.49 -30.44 -8.96
CA PHE A 954 21.65 -29.61 -8.64
C PHE A 954 22.92 -30.23 -9.23
N GLY A 955 23.76 -29.41 -9.85
CA GLY A 955 25.06 -29.83 -10.40
C GLY A 955 26.25 -28.96 -9.99
N PHE A 956 27.43 -29.57 -9.88
CA PHE A 956 28.75 -28.89 -9.87
C PHE A 956 29.13 -28.02 -8.66
N PHE A 957 28.36 -27.98 -7.57
CA PHE A 957 28.73 -27.25 -6.34
C PHE A 957 29.90 -27.90 -5.58
N ASN A 958 31.07 -27.24 -5.58
CA ASN A 958 32.35 -27.72 -5.01
C ASN A 958 33.19 -26.58 -4.40
N ASP A 959 34.35 -26.90 -3.82
CA ASP A 959 35.38 -25.88 -3.56
C ASP A 959 36.18 -25.63 -4.84
N ILE A 960 36.10 -24.42 -5.38
CA ILE A 960 36.74 -23.99 -6.64
C ILE A 960 37.41 -22.64 -6.36
N CYS A 961 38.63 -22.41 -6.84
CA CYS A 961 39.34 -21.13 -6.66
C CYS A 961 39.50 -20.66 -5.19
N SER A 962 39.64 -21.60 -4.25
CA SER A 962 39.62 -21.35 -2.79
C SER A 962 38.33 -20.68 -2.27
N ARG A 963 37.27 -20.72 -3.09
CA ARG A 963 35.92 -20.24 -2.81
C ARG A 963 34.99 -21.45 -2.66
N ARG A 964 33.93 -21.30 -1.86
CA ARG A 964 33.02 -22.39 -1.48
C ARG A 964 31.66 -22.27 -2.17
N ASP A 965 31.38 -23.13 -3.14
CA ASP A 965 30.06 -23.19 -3.79
C ASP A 965 29.11 -24.14 -3.02
N ILE A 966 27.84 -23.77 -2.88
CA ILE A 966 26.84 -24.49 -2.07
C ILE A 966 25.48 -24.54 -2.81
N ALA A 967 24.85 -25.72 -2.85
CA ALA A 967 23.56 -25.93 -3.52
C ALA A 967 22.38 -25.36 -2.71
N ILE A 968 22.30 -25.68 -1.41
CA ILE A 968 21.27 -25.14 -0.50
C ILE A 968 21.95 -24.58 0.77
N GLN A 969 21.62 -23.37 1.18
CA GLN A 969 22.20 -22.76 2.39
C GLN A 969 21.19 -22.04 3.28
N VAL A 970 21.56 -21.81 4.53
CA VAL A 970 20.80 -21.02 5.51
C VAL A 970 21.39 -19.60 5.60
N SER A 971 20.54 -18.56 5.71
CA SER A 971 21.01 -17.20 6.06
C SER A 971 21.61 -17.17 7.46
N GLN A 972 22.61 -16.32 7.65
CA GLN A 972 23.36 -16.17 8.90
C GLN A 972 23.16 -14.81 9.56
N ASN A 973 22.17 -14.04 9.09
CA ASN A 973 21.70 -12.80 9.69
C ASN A 973 20.21 -12.86 10.08
N ASN A 974 19.58 -14.02 9.96
CA ASN A 974 18.24 -14.31 10.52
C ASN A 974 18.35 -15.59 11.35
N ASP A 975 18.93 -15.44 12.54
CA ASP A 975 19.13 -16.54 13.49
C ASP A 975 17.82 -16.89 14.25
N ASP A 976 16.84 -16.00 14.23
CA ASP A 976 15.57 -16.11 14.97
C ASP A 976 14.50 -16.92 14.21
N GLY A 977 14.48 -16.86 12.87
CA GLY A 977 13.43 -17.45 12.04
C GLY A 977 13.93 -18.23 10.83
N GLN A 978 13.78 -19.56 10.85
CA GLN A 978 14.08 -20.45 9.72
C GLN A 978 12.86 -21.31 9.38
N HIS A 979 12.28 -21.13 8.19
CA HIS A 979 11.08 -21.88 7.79
C HIS A 979 11.41 -23.27 7.20
N PRO A 980 10.61 -24.32 7.48
CA PRO A 980 10.81 -25.66 6.95
C PRO A 980 10.99 -25.75 5.41
N VAL A 981 12.08 -26.38 5.00
CA VAL A 981 12.35 -26.75 3.59
C VAL A 981 12.12 -28.26 3.42
N ILE A 982 11.17 -28.64 2.55
CA ILE A 982 10.81 -30.02 2.24
C ILE A 982 11.31 -30.37 0.84
N THR A 983 12.28 -31.28 0.75
CA THR A 983 12.85 -31.71 -0.52
C THR A 983 12.39 -33.11 -0.91
N SER A 984 12.15 -33.35 -2.21
CA SER A 984 11.80 -34.69 -2.73
C SER A 984 12.31 -34.88 -4.17
N GLN A 985 12.63 -36.12 -4.54
CA GLN A 985 13.11 -36.48 -5.89
C GLN A 985 14.32 -35.65 -6.34
N ILE A 986 15.22 -35.28 -5.42
CA ILE A 986 16.37 -34.43 -5.73
C ILE A 986 17.48 -35.23 -6.41
N SER A 987 17.88 -34.79 -7.60
CA SER A 987 19.02 -35.33 -8.34
C SER A 987 20.27 -34.47 -8.09
N LEU A 988 21.41 -35.13 -7.84
CA LEU A 988 22.67 -34.48 -7.45
C LEU A 988 23.82 -34.98 -8.33
N TYR A 989 24.49 -34.09 -9.08
CA TYR A 989 25.63 -34.46 -9.93
C TYR A 989 26.91 -33.70 -9.58
N ASN A 990 28.02 -34.42 -9.39
CA ASN A 990 29.35 -33.85 -9.13
C ASN A 990 29.32 -32.78 -8.01
N ILE A 991 28.68 -33.11 -6.88
CA ILE A 991 28.58 -32.25 -5.69
C ILE A 991 29.30 -32.93 -4.52
N SER A 992 30.35 -32.29 -4.02
CA SER A 992 31.04 -32.72 -2.80
C SER A 992 30.10 -32.68 -1.59
N SER A 993 30.18 -33.66 -0.68
CA SER A 993 29.13 -33.87 0.34
C SER A 993 28.76 -32.60 1.12
N GLY A 994 29.74 -31.91 1.72
CA GLY A 994 29.57 -30.65 2.48
C GLY A 994 29.26 -29.39 1.67
N LYS A 995 28.69 -29.56 0.46
CA LYS A 995 28.20 -28.53 -0.46
C LYS A 995 26.73 -28.75 -0.85
N LYS A 996 26.14 -29.92 -0.54
CA LYS A 996 24.72 -30.24 -0.77
C LYS A 996 23.80 -29.33 0.05
N ILE A 997 24.12 -29.23 1.34
CA ILE A 997 23.47 -28.32 2.29
C ILE A 997 24.52 -27.79 3.27
N PHE A 998 24.40 -26.52 3.65
CA PHE A 998 25.26 -25.89 4.65
C PHE A 998 24.44 -24.95 5.54
N ASN A 999 24.45 -25.25 6.85
CA ASN A 999 24.08 -24.29 7.87
C ASN A 999 25.31 -23.52 8.33
N GLY A 1000 25.14 -22.24 8.64
CA GLY A 1000 26.20 -21.43 9.22
C GLY A 1000 26.39 -21.68 10.71
N ARG A 1001 27.26 -20.87 11.31
CA ARG A 1001 27.21 -20.62 12.75
C ARG A 1001 26.41 -19.35 12.98
N PRO A 1002 25.38 -19.38 13.85
CA PRO A 1002 24.70 -18.18 14.31
C PRO A 1002 25.66 -17.12 14.85
N ASN A 1003 25.29 -15.85 14.71
CA ASN A 1003 26.06 -14.73 15.19
C ASN A 1003 25.97 -14.64 16.71
N ILE A 1004 27.00 -15.14 17.41
CA ILE A 1004 27.07 -15.10 18.88
C ILE A 1004 26.93 -13.65 19.43
N GLY A 1005 27.23 -12.64 18.60
CA GLY A 1005 27.07 -11.22 18.95
C GLY A 1005 25.63 -10.70 19.03
N VAL A 1006 24.60 -11.44 18.58
CA VAL A 1006 23.18 -11.06 18.80
C VAL A 1006 22.59 -11.64 20.10
N VAL A 1007 23.35 -12.47 20.82
CA VAL A 1007 22.89 -13.09 22.07
C VAL A 1007 23.21 -12.17 23.26
N ASP A 1008 22.30 -11.24 23.58
CA ASP A 1008 22.45 -10.47 24.82
C ASP A 1008 22.16 -11.37 26.05
N PRO A 1009 23.11 -11.48 27.01
CA PRO A 1009 22.90 -12.30 28.20
C PRO A 1009 22.12 -11.61 29.31
N SER A 1010 21.88 -10.30 29.23
CA SER A 1010 21.23 -9.50 30.28
C SER A 1010 19.70 -9.56 30.23
N ASP A 1011 19.13 -9.78 29.05
CA ASP A 1011 17.70 -10.07 28.87
C ASP A 1011 17.34 -11.50 29.33
N CYS A 1012 18.33 -12.40 29.44
CA CYS A 1012 18.16 -13.75 29.95
C CYS A 1012 18.19 -13.80 31.49
N VAL A 1013 17.05 -14.05 32.13
CA VAL A 1013 16.93 -14.19 33.59
C VAL A 1013 17.51 -15.52 34.12
N GLY A 1014 18.79 -15.80 33.87
CA GLY A 1014 19.43 -17.05 34.30
C GLY A 1014 20.94 -17.16 34.03
N GLY A 1015 21.62 -17.98 34.84
CA GLY A 1015 23.09 -18.13 34.82
C GLY A 1015 23.65 -18.72 33.52
N GLN A 1016 24.78 -18.16 33.06
CA GLN A 1016 25.12 -18.00 31.64
C GLN A 1016 25.95 -19.14 30.98
N ALA A 1017 26.42 -20.13 31.74
CA ALA A 1017 27.71 -20.80 31.45
C ALA A 1017 27.89 -21.46 30.06
N HIS A 1018 26.91 -22.20 29.52
CA HIS A 1018 27.11 -23.05 28.33
C HIS A 1018 25.94 -23.11 27.33
N GLY A 1019 24.99 -22.17 27.36
CA GLY A 1019 23.96 -22.03 26.31
C GLY A 1019 22.89 -23.13 26.21
N VAL A 1020 22.94 -24.18 27.04
CA VAL A 1020 21.92 -25.24 27.14
C VAL A 1020 21.53 -25.43 28.59
N GLY A 1021 20.23 -25.41 28.89
CA GLY A 1021 19.71 -25.67 30.23
C GLY A 1021 18.32 -25.06 30.48
N ASP A 1022 17.79 -25.39 31.66
CA ASP A 1022 16.39 -25.15 32.05
C ASP A 1022 16.06 -23.67 32.27
N PHE A 1023 17.08 -22.81 32.35
CA PHE A 1023 16.99 -21.36 32.56
C PHE A 1023 16.33 -20.59 31.40
N ARG A 1024 16.12 -21.24 30.24
CA ARG A 1024 15.34 -20.70 29.12
C ARG A 1024 13.84 -21.00 29.20
N ILE A 1025 13.36 -21.69 30.23
CA ILE A 1025 11.93 -21.94 30.43
C ILE A 1025 11.34 -20.78 31.25
N PRO A 1026 10.36 -20.00 30.73
CA PRO A 1026 9.79 -18.88 31.45
C PRO A 1026 9.23 -19.28 32.82
N THR A 1027 9.44 -18.45 33.84
CA THR A 1027 9.08 -18.75 35.24
C THR A 1027 7.60 -19.08 35.44
N VAL A 1028 6.72 -18.54 34.58
CA VAL A 1028 5.29 -18.84 34.52
C VAL A 1028 5.00 -20.28 34.08
N ALA A 1029 5.81 -20.86 33.19
CA ALA A 1029 5.72 -22.26 32.76
C ALA A 1029 6.36 -23.24 33.76
N LEU A 1030 7.03 -22.70 34.80
CA LEU A 1030 7.57 -23.45 35.92
C LEU A 1030 6.64 -23.44 37.15
N SER A 1031 5.41 -22.92 37.03
CA SER A 1031 4.44 -22.81 38.12
C SER A 1031 3.10 -23.44 37.73
N ASP A 1032 2.42 -24.11 38.67
CA ASP A 1032 1.08 -24.65 38.45
C ASP A 1032 -0.01 -23.56 38.67
N SER A 1033 -1.28 -23.91 38.41
CA SER A 1033 -2.41 -22.98 38.60
C SER A 1033 -2.68 -22.59 40.06
N ASN A 1034 -1.92 -23.14 41.02
CA ASN A 1034 -1.96 -22.81 42.45
C ASN A 1034 -0.69 -22.06 42.89
N GLY A 1035 0.25 -21.78 41.99
CA GLY A 1035 1.53 -21.13 42.27
C GLY A 1035 2.61 -22.04 42.87
N GLN A 1036 2.46 -23.37 42.85
CA GLN A 1036 3.56 -24.28 43.21
C GLN A 1036 4.53 -24.46 42.05
N ILE A 1037 5.83 -24.41 42.36
CA ILE A 1037 6.89 -24.62 41.37
C ILE A 1037 6.89 -26.09 40.90
N ILE A 1038 6.65 -26.30 39.61
CA ILE A 1038 6.68 -27.60 38.95
C ILE A 1038 8.14 -27.99 38.72
N SER A 1039 8.53 -29.19 39.17
CA SER A 1039 9.87 -29.71 38.90
C SER A 1039 10.05 -29.99 37.41
N ILE A 1040 11.03 -29.35 36.76
CA ILE A 1040 11.24 -29.36 35.30
C ILE A 1040 11.40 -30.78 34.72
N SER A 1041 11.94 -31.72 35.51
CA SER A 1041 12.07 -33.14 35.15
C SER A 1041 10.74 -33.89 35.04
N GLY A 1042 9.63 -33.34 35.53
CA GLY A 1042 8.29 -33.90 35.42
C GLY A 1042 7.67 -33.73 34.02
N PRO A 1043 7.35 -32.49 33.59
CA PRO A 1043 6.71 -32.25 32.29
C PRO A 1043 7.68 -32.33 31.11
N TYR A 1044 8.98 -32.08 31.32
CA TYR A 1044 9.99 -32.01 30.25
C TYR A 1044 11.20 -32.95 30.53
N PRO A 1045 10.98 -34.28 30.65
CA PRO A 1045 12.03 -35.23 31.04
C PRO A 1045 13.15 -35.45 30.01
N GLY A 1046 12.96 -34.99 28.76
CA GLY A 1046 13.92 -35.13 27.65
C GLY A 1046 14.11 -33.85 26.87
N ARG A 1047 14.49 -32.76 27.55
CA ARG A 1047 14.66 -31.42 26.96
C ARG A 1047 16.01 -31.26 26.26
N GLY A 1048 16.00 -30.64 25.08
CA GLY A 1048 17.11 -30.54 24.14
C GLY A 1048 16.60 -30.35 22.70
N ILE A 1049 17.49 -29.92 21.81
CA ILE A 1049 17.21 -29.71 20.36
C ILE A 1049 16.98 -31.05 19.66
N ASP A 1050 17.79 -32.05 20.00
CA ASP A 1050 17.69 -33.42 19.49
C ASP A 1050 17.55 -34.41 20.66
N ARG A 1051 16.80 -35.47 20.43
CA ARG A 1051 16.28 -36.44 21.41
C ARG A 1051 16.26 -37.87 20.88
N SER A 1052 16.64 -38.10 19.62
CA SER A 1052 16.54 -39.40 18.97
C SER A 1052 17.93 -40.01 18.73
N PRO A 1053 18.19 -41.26 19.16
CA PRO A 1053 19.44 -41.95 18.82
C PRO A 1053 19.53 -42.31 17.33
N ALA A 1054 18.50 -42.03 16.51
CA ALA A 1054 18.53 -42.14 15.06
C ALA A 1054 19.00 -40.86 14.36
N CYS A 1055 19.34 -39.80 15.11
CA CYS A 1055 19.90 -38.56 14.60
C CYS A 1055 21.42 -38.50 14.82
N VAL A 1056 22.15 -38.05 13.80
CA VAL A 1056 23.62 -38.00 13.80
C VAL A 1056 24.09 -36.65 13.26
N TYR A 1057 24.81 -35.89 14.07
CA TYR A 1057 25.45 -34.63 13.65
C TYR A 1057 26.38 -34.86 12.46
N GLN A 1058 26.24 -34.04 11.42
CA GLN A 1058 27.04 -34.05 10.20
C GLN A 1058 27.95 -32.82 10.17
N PRO A 1059 29.25 -32.94 10.54
CA PRO A 1059 30.17 -31.80 10.58
C PRO A 1059 30.34 -31.11 9.23
N SER A 1060 30.10 -31.82 8.12
CA SER A 1060 30.13 -31.28 6.76
C SER A 1060 28.98 -30.31 6.44
N TYR A 1061 27.85 -30.42 7.15
CA TYR A 1061 26.65 -29.60 6.96
C TYR A 1061 26.44 -28.58 8.10
N GLN A 1062 27.05 -28.84 9.27
CA GLN A 1062 26.74 -28.19 10.55
C GLN A 1062 25.28 -28.38 11.01
N MET A 1063 24.73 -29.57 10.73
CA MET A 1063 23.33 -29.95 11.00
C MET A 1063 23.23 -31.38 11.53
N TYR A 1064 22.13 -31.73 12.21
CA TYR A 1064 21.81 -33.11 12.58
C TYR A 1064 21.03 -33.80 11.45
N LEU A 1065 21.49 -34.97 11.03
CA LEU A 1065 20.79 -35.83 10.07
C LEU A 1065 19.97 -36.87 10.83
N CYS A 1066 18.65 -36.70 10.84
CA CYS A 1066 17.69 -37.59 11.50
C CYS A 1066 17.13 -38.63 10.55
N LEU A 1067 17.47 -39.91 10.76
CA LEU A 1067 16.92 -41.01 9.98
C LEU A 1067 15.60 -41.51 10.59
N ASN A 1068 14.60 -41.76 9.75
CA ASN A 1068 13.27 -42.27 10.12
C ASN A 1068 12.45 -41.40 11.11
N VAL A 1069 12.86 -40.14 11.34
CA VAL A 1069 12.05 -39.16 12.09
C VAL A 1069 11.10 -38.47 11.12
N THR A 1070 9.86 -38.95 11.04
CA THR A 1070 8.85 -38.48 10.08
C THR A 1070 7.93 -37.37 10.61
N ASP A 1071 7.91 -37.15 11.92
CA ASP A 1071 7.11 -36.10 12.56
C ASP A 1071 8.04 -35.02 13.15
N TYR A 1072 8.37 -34.02 12.33
CA TYR A 1072 9.06 -32.80 12.74
C TYR A 1072 8.02 -31.73 13.11
N ARG A 1073 8.10 -31.22 14.34
CA ARG A 1073 7.33 -30.07 14.82
C ARG A 1073 8.29 -28.98 15.24
N MET A 1074 8.22 -27.83 14.57
CA MET A 1074 8.79 -26.60 15.08
C MET A 1074 7.83 -26.04 16.14
N LEU A 1075 8.29 -25.95 17.38
CA LEU A 1075 7.56 -25.32 18.46
C LEU A 1075 8.08 -23.89 18.64
N ILE A 1076 7.46 -22.95 17.93
CA ILE A 1076 7.60 -21.52 18.22
C ILE A 1076 6.74 -21.24 19.46
N ILE A 1077 7.33 -20.68 20.50
CA ILE A 1077 6.62 -20.19 21.68
C ILE A 1077 6.70 -18.68 21.63
N GLU A 1078 5.73 -18.07 20.96
CA GLU A 1078 5.63 -16.63 20.79
C GLU A 1078 4.63 -16.03 21.78
N SER A 1079 4.82 -14.75 22.14
CA SER A 1079 3.76 -14.00 22.81
C SER A 1079 2.60 -13.75 21.85
N MET A 1080 1.44 -14.36 22.13
CA MET A 1080 0.19 -14.04 21.43
C MET A 1080 -0.55 -12.84 22.05
N ASP A 1081 -0.08 -12.37 23.22
CA ASP A 1081 -0.42 -11.05 23.77
C ASP A 1081 0.49 -10.03 23.06
N ALA A 1082 -0.05 -8.93 22.51
CA ALA A 1082 0.73 -7.97 21.72
C ALA A 1082 1.89 -7.36 22.55
N ASP A 1083 3.10 -7.43 22.01
CA ASP A 1083 4.40 -7.13 22.66
C ASP A 1083 4.33 -6.12 23.83
N THR A 1084 4.23 -6.64 25.06
CA THR A 1084 4.28 -5.83 26.29
C THR A 1084 5.65 -5.88 26.96
N GLU A 1085 6.73 -5.73 26.18
CA GLU A 1085 8.07 -5.48 26.72
C GLU A 1085 8.18 -3.99 27.11
N THR A 1086 7.59 -3.68 28.28
CA THR A 1086 7.37 -2.34 28.86
C THR A 1086 8.61 -1.67 29.43
#